data_AF-A0AAE1WHZ5-F1
#
_entry.id   AF-A0AAE1WHZ5-F1
#
_cell.length_a   1.000
_cell.length_b   1.000
_cell.length_c   1.000
_cell.angle_alpha   90.00
_cell.angle_beta   90.00
_cell.angle_gamma   90.00
#
_symmetry.space_group_name_H-M   'P 1'
#
loop_
_entity.id
_entity.type
_entity.pdbx_description
1 polymer ?
#
loop_
_entity_poly.entity_id
_entity_poly.type
_entity_poly.pdbx_seq_one_letter_code
_entity_poly.pdbx_strand_id
1 'polypeptide(L)'
;MAGGGGRPLRALNVAEKPSVAKAVSGILSRNPSSAGLRVREGRSRYNKIFEFNYAIQNQQFHMAFTSVTGHLMEVEFEDRYRKWHSCDPVDLYHAPVKKHVPHDKSDIEKTLEEEARKSQWLILWLDCDREGENIAFEVVEVCTRANRNLNIWRARFSALIDREIHYIAQHLIRPNQLFADAVDVRQEIDLRIGASFTRFQTMLLRDAFVLDFTTDDKNVILSYGPCQFPTLGFVVERFWEIQSHEPEEFWTINCTHNSEEGTATFNWMRGHLFDYTCATILYEMCVQEPIATVTNVRQQEKPKYPPHPLSTIELEKRASRYFRMSSEQTMKVAEDLYQAGFISYPRTETDCFSERTDLHIIVQDQQAHPIWGSYAQRLLDPEAGLWRNPSGGGHDDKAHPPIHPTKFSSGESGWSQDHHKVYELVVRHFLACVSQPAIGAETTVEIDIAGEQFSASGRVIIAKNYLDVYRFETWGGSVIPTYTYGQQFTPTTLTLDSGVTRPPPLLSEADLLSCMDKAGIGTDATMHDHIKKLLDRYYATKDSSMRFSPTKLGEALVMGYDDMGYELWKPYLRAAMEGDMKAVSMGTKRKAEVLEACLQQMKACFVDARLNKGKLFEAMAVFFERSNRSNGNEPYAIGDVVRRCGLCQESDMVLRRKPDGNFMVGCLGYPQTDVDVVFYPWLDAILFSKKKVEELLRCSSLPLEQKYLGKEMSKRVWSLFGTFAIPFSNSNGKILIVIVQLRFSSTIWLFSRVIVDLNVVWLPGSVSEAAVTSNICSTCSPGCIGGCDNILRQLVEICGTGSHNNSSMPGRGQGHTPSSSAQSNSRSQGAWQTAHSSSSYTSHSSRGRSAQTQDAAAEDGESSIPCASCGAPCNLRTANTPANRGRKFYSCQAQGCNFFIWEDNANTGGTVPRGSTSRSASNSSRRGGRGRSNQSRGRANDVAFVSATGEPISGRCFVCGDPSHFANACPNRGRSRDLTMGRLLISIMFMCPVTAPSIL
;
A
#
# COMPACT_ATOMS: atom_id res chain seq x y z
N MET A 1 42.68 -47.20 15.79
CA MET A 1 43.63 -46.47 16.67
C MET A 1 42.87 -46.04 17.93
N ALA A 2 43.58 -45.68 19.01
CA ALA A 2 42.95 -45.14 20.23
C ALA A 2 42.12 -43.87 19.92
N GLY A 3 41.07 -43.53 20.67
CA GLY A 3 40.80 -43.89 22.07
C GLY A 3 41.04 -42.70 23.03
N GLY A 4 41.07 -41.47 22.52
CA GLY A 4 41.16 -40.25 23.33
C GLY A 4 39.84 -39.95 24.04
N GLY A 5 39.73 -40.34 25.31
CA GLY A 5 38.58 -40.09 26.18
C GLY A 5 38.45 -38.63 26.63
N GLY A 6 38.32 -37.70 25.68
CA GLY A 6 37.96 -36.31 25.98
C GLY A 6 36.55 -36.22 26.57
N ARG A 7 36.35 -35.32 27.56
CA ARG A 7 34.99 -35.00 28.03
C ARG A 7 34.16 -34.45 26.85
N PRO A 8 32.87 -34.81 26.72
CA PRO A 8 32.03 -34.28 25.65
C PRO A 8 31.97 -32.75 25.75
N LEU A 9 32.09 -32.08 24.60
CA LEU A 9 32.00 -30.62 24.53
C LEU A 9 30.56 -30.18 24.86
N ARG A 10 30.38 -28.99 25.41
CA ARG A 10 29.04 -28.47 25.72
C ARG A 10 28.59 -27.45 24.69
N ALA A 11 27.42 -27.66 24.12
CA ALA A 11 26.81 -26.78 23.13
C ALA A 11 25.52 -26.15 23.67
N LEU A 12 25.54 -24.82 23.84
CA LEU A 12 24.32 -24.05 24.06
C LEU A 12 23.56 -23.98 22.73
N ASN A 13 22.31 -24.41 22.71
CA ASN A 13 21.43 -24.33 21.55
C ASN A 13 20.28 -23.38 21.90
N VAL A 14 19.94 -22.43 21.03
CA VAL A 14 18.92 -21.40 21.32
C VAL A 14 17.96 -21.27 20.15
N ALA A 15 16.66 -21.49 20.39
CA ALA A 15 15.59 -21.22 19.42
C ALA A 15 14.79 -19.95 19.77
N GLU A 16 14.00 -19.46 18.82
CA GLU A 16 13.24 -18.21 18.95
C GLU A 16 12.07 -18.30 19.94
N LYS A 17 11.43 -19.46 20.03
CA LYS A 17 10.18 -19.69 20.78
C LYS A 17 10.30 -21.00 21.61
N PRO A 18 9.70 -21.09 22.83
CA PRO A 18 9.77 -22.31 23.66
C PRO A 18 9.18 -23.56 23.02
N SER A 19 8.18 -23.39 22.14
CA SER A 19 7.60 -24.41 21.26
C SER A 19 8.66 -25.07 20.37
N VAL A 20 9.40 -24.25 19.60
CA VAL A 20 10.47 -24.68 18.69
C VAL A 20 11.59 -25.38 19.47
N ALA A 21 12.03 -24.83 20.60
CA ALA A 21 13.04 -25.48 21.44
C ALA A 21 12.61 -26.88 21.92
N LYS A 22 11.35 -27.03 22.38
CA LYS A 22 10.79 -28.31 22.79
C LYS A 22 10.72 -29.30 21.61
N ALA A 23 10.27 -28.84 20.44
CA ALA A 23 10.16 -29.67 19.24
C ALA A 23 11.54 -30.17 18.76
N VAL A 24 12.49 -29.26 18.55
CA VAL A 24 13.84 -29.60 18.05
C VAL A 24 14.61 -30.47 19.04
N SER A 25 14.58 -30.16 20.34
CA SER A 25 15.22 -31.04 21.34
C SER A 25 14.57 -32.42 21.39
N GLY A 26 13.24 -32.48 21.27
CA GLY A 26 12.46 -33.72 21.32
C GLY A 26 12.58 -34.58 20.07
N ILE A 27 13.13 -34.04 18.97
CA ILE A 27 13.63 -34.78 17.81
C ILE A 27 15.06 -35.26 18.09
N LEU A 28 15.99 -34.32 18.35
CA LEU A 28 17.42 -34.63 18.42
C LEU A 28 17.76 -35.65 19.52
N SER A 29 16.99 -35.69 20.60
CA SER A 29 17.14 -36.66 21.71
C SER A 29 16.50 -38.04 21.48
N ARG A 30 16.07 -38.36 20.25
CA ARG A 30 15.56 -39.71 19.88
C ARG A 30 16.64 -40.64 19.34
N ASN A 31 17.83 -40.10 19.10
CA ASN A 31 18.95 -40.86 18.56
C ASN A 31 19.34 -42.01 19.54
N PRO A 32 19.49 -43.28 19.07
CA PRO A 32 19.86 -44.41 19.93
C PRO A 32 21.19 -44.27 20.71
N SER A 33 22.06 -43.34 20.31
CA SER A 33 23.31 -43.01 21.03
C SER A 33 23.15 -41.94 22.12
N SER A 34 21.96 -41.34 22.26
CA SER A 34 21.71 -40.29 23.26
C SER A 34 21.33 -40.88 24.63
N ALA A 35 21.91 -40.32 25.69
CA ALA A 35 21.31 -40.43 27.01
C ALA A 35 20.04 -39.57 27.03
N GLY A 36 18.93 -40.14 27.50
CA GLY A 36 17.57 -39.62 27.31
C GLY A 36 17.35 -38.19 27.82
N LEU A 37 16.38 -37.51 27.20
CA LEU A 37 16.08 -36.10 27.39
C LEU A 37 15.81 -35.72 28.85
N ARG A 38 16.69 -34.92 29.44
CA ARG A 38 16.49 -34.28 30.73
C ARG A 38 15.90 -32.89 30.53
N VAL A 39 14.90 -32.52 31.33
CA VAL A 39 14.40 -31.14 31.40
C VAL A 39 14.90 -30.48 32.69
N ARG A 40 15.33 -29.23 32.59
CA ARG A 40 15.76 -28.36 33.69
C ARG A 40 15.10 -26.98 33.54
N GLU A 41 14.82 -26.34 34.68
CA GLU A 41 14.32 -24.96 34.71
C GLU A 41 15.43 -23.96 34.33
N GLY A 42 15.06 -22.95 33.53
CA GLY A 42 15.81 -21.70 33.40
C GLY A 42 15.40 -20.72 34.51
N ARG A 43 15.86 -19.46 34.43
CA ARG A 43 15.34 -18.40 35.31
C ARG A 43 13.96 -17.91 34.86
N SER A 44 13.72 -17.84 33.54
CA SER A 44 12.37 -17.62 33.01
C SER A 44 11.52 -18.88 33.20
N ARG A 45 10.31 -18.70 33.75
CA ARG A 45 9.29 -19.75 33.93
C ARG A 45 8.92 -20.46 32.62
N TYR A 46 9.04 -19.77 31.49
CA TYR A 46 8.58 -20.24 30.18
C TYR A 46 9.72 -20.89 29.37
N ASN A 47 10.95 -20.42 29.53
CA ASN A 47 12.10 -20.85 28.74
C ASN A 47 12.86 -21.97 29.48
N LYS A 48 12.41 -23.21 29.28
CA LYS A 48 13.06 -24.41 29.82
C LYS A 48 14.42 -24.66 29.18
N ILE A 49 15.22 -25.52 29.82
CA ILE A 49 16.48 -26.03 29.30
C ILE A 49 16.34 -27.54 29.12
N PHE A 50 16.62 -28.03 27.92
CA PHE A 50 16.55 -29.43 27.52
C PHE A 50 17.98 -29.96 27.33
N GLU A 51 18.39 -30.93 28.14
CA GLU A 51 19.75 -31.44 28.21
C GLU A 51 19.81 -32.91 27.75
N PHE A 52 20.64 -33.21 26.76
CA PHE A 52 20.78 -34.53 26.14
C PHE A 52 22.15 -34.66 25.45
N ASN A 53 22.61 -35.89 25.19
CA ASN A 53 23.84 -36.12 24.41
C ASN A 53 23.52 -36.23 22.91
N TYR A 54 24.35 -35.63 22.05
CA TYR A 54 24.21 -35.73 20.59
C TYR A 54 25.57 -35.68 19.89
N ALA A 55 25.71 -36.36 18.76
CA ALA A 55 26.94 -36.38 17.96
C ALA A 55 26.82 -35.45 16.75
N ILE A 56 27.75 -34.50 16.61
CA ILE A 56 27.86 -33.61 15.45
C ILE A 56 29.21 -33.88 14.78
N GLN A 57 29.20 -34.31 13.52
CA GLN A 57 30.40 -34.62 12.73
C GLN A 57 31.37 -35.56 13.49
N ASN A 58 30.81 -36.60 14.12
CA ASN A 58 31.47 -37.58 15.02
C ASN A 58 32.04 -37.02 16.34
N GLN A 59 32.02 -35.71 16.59
CA GLN A 59 32.31 -35.15 17.90
C GLN A 59 31.09 -35.28 18.82
N GLN A 60 31.31 -35.79 20.03
CA GLN A 60 30.26 -35.92 21.06
C GLN A 60 30.03 -34.59 21.78
N PHE A 61 28.76 -34.19 21.89
CA PHE A 61 28.32 -33.01 22.61
C PHE A 61 27.29 -33.32 23.69
N HIS A 62 27.43 -32.66 24.84
CA HIS A 62 26.33 -32.44 25.77
C HIS A 62 25.57 -31.20 25.30
N MET A 63 24.39 -31.41 24.71
CA MET A 63 23.51 -30.33 24.26
C MET A 63 22.81 -29.71 25.47
N ALA A 64 22.68 -28.39 25.49
CA ALA A 64 21.84 -27.64 26.40
C ALA A 64 20.97 -26.69 25.58
N PHE A 65 19.74 -27.11 25.31
CA PHE A 65 18.83 -26.45 24.38
C PHE A 65 17.83 -25.58 25.14
N THR A 66 17.72 -24.30 24.79
CA THR A 66 16.75 -23.38 25.39
C THR A 66 16.18 -22.42 24.32
N SER A 67 15.51 -21.35 24.75
CA SER A 67 14.82 -20.42 23.85
C SER A 67 14.83 -18.98 24.36
N VAL A 68 14.64 -18.04 23.44
CA VAL A 68 14.15 -16.69 23.70
C VAL A 68 12.61 -16.65 23.53
N THR A 69 12.02 -15.48 23.31
CA THR A 69 10.57 -15.31 23.06
C THR A 69 10.37 -14.22 21.98
N GLY A 70 10.77 -14.53 20.74
CA GLY A 70 11.04 -13.50 19.73
C GLY A 70 12.28 -12.67 20.11
N HIS A 71 12.32 -11.40 19.70
CA HIS A 71 13.41 -10.47 20.05
C HIS A 71 13.75 -10.50 21.54
N LEU A 72 15.04 -10.64 21.83
CA LEU A 72 15.62 -10.57 23.16
C LEU A 72 15.89 -9.12 23.57
N MET A 73 16.13 -8.24 22.59
CA MET A 73 16.42 -6.82 22.81
C MET A 73 15.35 -5.89 22.23
N GLU A 74 15.43 -4.61 22.59
CA GLU A 74 14.72 -3.50 21.96
C GLU A 74 15.68 -2.33 21.70
N VAL A 75 15.45 -1.61 20.58
CA VAL A 75 16.16 -0.37 20.24
C VAL A 75 15.34 0.81 20.77
N GLU A 76 15.92 1.60 21.67
CA GLU A 76 15.33 2.83 22.19
C GLU A 76 16.32 4.00 22.09
N PHE A 77 15.82 5.23 22.18
CA PHE A 77 16.68 6.39 22.42
C PHE A 77 17.30 6.38 23.83
N GLU A 78 18.41 7.08 24.04
CA GLU A 78 18.88 7.42 25.39
C GLU A 78 17.78 8.08 26.23
N ASP A 79 17.80 7.84 27.55
CA ASP A 79 16.70 8.19 28.46
C ASP A 79 16.36 9.69 28.51
N ARG A 80 17.33 10.56 28.17
CA ARG A 80 17.15 12.01 28.01
C ARG A 80 16.27 12.42 26.82
N TYR A 81 16.09 11.56 25.82
CA TYR A 81 15.20 11.77 24.67
C TYR A 81 13.90 10.93 24.75
N ARG A 82 13.81 9.98 25.70
CA ARG A 82 12.69 9.03 25.80
C ARG A 82 11.35 9.71 26.17
N LYS A 83 11.38 10.77 26.98
CA LYS A 83 10.18 11.57 27.32
C LYS A 83 9.80 12.46 26.14
N TRP A 84 8.51 12.57 25.84
CA TRP A 84 8.03 13.30 24.67
C TRP A 84 8.40 14.79 24.68
N HIS A 85 8.38 15.42 25.86
CA HIS A 85 8.67 16.84 26.07
C HIS A 85 10.13 17.12 26.49
N SER A 86 11.07 16.18 26.35
CA SER A 86 12.48 16.38 26.78
C SER A 86 13.46 16.76 25.67
N CYS A 87 13.00 16.86 24.42
CA CYS A 87 13.75 17.33 23.27
C CYS A 87 12.80 17.89 22.20
N ASP A 88 13.32 18.59 21.20
CA ASP A 88 12.55 18.89 19.99
C ASP A 88 12.42 17.58 19.18
N PRO A 89 11.26 17.24 18.59
CA PRO A 89 11.16 16.04 17.75
C PRO A 89 12.14 16.01 16.56
N VAL A 90 12.68 17.16 16.11
CA VAL A 90 13.74 17.19 15.08
C VAL A 90 15.08 16.60 15.57
N ASP A 91 15.33 16.60 16.89
CA ASP A 91 16.57 16.09 17.48
C ASP A 91 16.67 14.56 17.36
N LEU A 92 15.52 13.88 17.27
CA LEU A 92 15.42 12.42 17.21
C LEU A 92 16.03 11.80 15.95
N TYR A 93 16.26 12.60 14.90
CA TYR A 93 17.05 12.17 13.73
C TYR A 93 18.53 11.94 14.07
N HIS A 94 19.08 12.61 15.09
CA HIS A 94 20.49 12.48 15.50
C HIS A 94 20.67 11.98 16.94
N ALA A 95 19.59 11.85 17.71
CA ALA A 95 19.64 11.34 19.07
C ALA A 95 20.28 9.93 19.12
N PRO A 96 21.26 9.66 20.01
CA PRO A 96 21.80 8.32 20.19
C PRO A 96 20.72 7.31 20.59
N VAL A 97 20.82 6.11 20.02
CA VAL A 97 19.99 4.94 20.33
C VAL A 97 20.82 3.84 20.99
N LYS A 98 20.18 3.08 21.87
CA LYS A 98 20.71 1.91 22.58
C LYS A 98 19.88 0.68 22.19
N LYS A 99 20.52 -0.39 21.75
CA LYS A 99 19.92 -1.74 21.72
C LYS A 99 20.19 -2.37 23.08
N HIS A 100 19.15 -2.87 23.76
CA HIS A 100 19.28 -3.41 25.11
C HIS A 100 18.24 -4.47 25.43
N VAL A 101 18.52 -5.34 26.41
CA VAL A 101 17.53 -6.30 26.92
C VAL A 101 16.56 -5.58 27.87
N PRO A 102 15.24 -5.60 27.61
CA PRO A 102 14.26 -5.02 28.53
C PRO A 102 14.09 -5.88 29.79
N HIS A 103 13.62 -5.25 30.88
CA HIS A 103 13.64 -5.84 32.22
C HIS A 103 12.89 -7.19 32.34
N ASP A 104 11.77 -7.34 31.62
CA ASP A 104 10.97 -8.57 31.54
C ASP A 104 11.73 -9.75 30.94
N LYS A 105 12.68 -9.49 30.03
CA LYS A 105 13.53 -10.51 29.38
C LYS A 105 14.86 -10.74 30.11
N SER A 106 15.15 -9.99 31.17
CA SER A 106 16.41 -10.10 31.92
C SER A 106 16.67 -11.50 32.49
N ASP A 107 15.64 -12.30 32.79
CA ASP A 107 15.82 -13.69 33.24
C ASP A 107 16.12 -14.67 32.08
N ILE A 108 15.72 -14.34 30.85
CA ILE A 108 16.17 -15.05 29.65
C ILE A 108 17.66 -14.74 29.43
N GLU A 109 18.04 -13.46 29.47
CA GLU A 109 19.44 -13.01 29.35
C GLU A 109 20.36 -13.68 30.38
N LYS A 110 20.04 -13.61 31.68
CA LYS A 110 20.83 -14.27 32.75
C LYS A 110 20.97 -15.78 32.50
N THR A 111 19.92 -16.43 31.99
CA THR A 111 19.95 -17.86 31.63
C THR A 111 20.92 -18.11 30.47
N LEU A 112 20.86 -17.30 29.41
CA LEU A 112 21.78 -17.39 28.27
C LEU A 112 23.24 -17.16 28.69
N GLU A 113 23.52 -16.15 29.51
CA GLU A 113 24.88 -15.90 30.01
C GLU A 113 25.42 -17.06 30.88
N GLU A 114 24.60 -17.60 31.79
CA GLU A 114 25.00 -18.74 32.63
C GLU A 114 25.29 -20.00 31.82
N GLU A 115 24.51 -20.26 30.77
CA GLU A 115 24.71 -21.43 29.91
C GLU A 115 25.85 -21.20 28.89
N ALA A 116 26.09 -19.96 28.46
CA ALA A 116 27.22 -19.56 27.61
C ALA A 116 28.57 -19.74 28.32
N ARG A 117 28.67 -19.36 29.61
CA ARG A 117 29.87 -19.57 30.45
C ARG A 117 30.29 -21.04 30.57
N LYS A 118 29.33 -21.98 30.46
CA LYS A 118 29.54 -23.43 30.57
C LYS A 118 29.87 -24.09 29.23
N SER A 119 29.69 -23.40 28.11
CA SER A 119 29.63 -23.98 26.76
C SER A 119 30.80 -23.55 25.89
N GLN A 120 31.16 -24.38 24.91
CA GLN A 120 32.22 -24.11 23.94
C GLN A 120 31.64 -23.72 22.58
N TRP A 121 30.44 -24.23 22.26
CA TRP A 121 29.72 -23.90 21.03
C TRP A 121 28.39 -23.21 21.37
N LEU A 122 27.97 -22.29 20.52
CA LEU A 122 26.62 -21.71 20.48
C LEU A 122 26.00 -22.10 19.14
N ILE A 123 24.81 -22.70 19.14
CA ILE A 123 24.10 -23.14 17.94
C ILE A 123 22.73 -22.46 17.90
N LEU A 124 22.52 -21.67 16.84
CA LEU A 124 21.37 -20.80 16.67
C LEU A 124 20.30 -21.53 15.84
N TRP A 125 19.13 -21.73 16.46
CA TRP A 125 17.96 -22.47 15.95
C TRP A 125 16.70 -21.58 15.92
N LEU A 126 16.87 -20.31 15.57
CA LEU A 126 15.77 -19.36 15.38
C LEU A 126 15.11 -19.59 14.01
N ASP A 127 13.96 -18.97 13.73
CA ASP A 127 13.39 -19.09 12.38
C ASP A 127 14.34 -18.44 11.34
N CYS A 128 14.24 -18.82 10.05
CA CYS A 128 15.36 -18.69 9.09
C CYS A 128 15.24 -17.55 8.07
N ASP A 129 14.42 -16.56 8.42
CA ASP A 129 14.19 -15.28 7.76
C ASP A 129 15.20 -14.19 8.19
N ARG A 130 14.89 -12.90 7.97
CA ARG A 130 15.76 -11.79 8.36
C ARG A 130 15.60 -11.40 9.83
N GLU A 131 14.40 -11.40 10.38
CA GLU A 131 14.17 -11.08 11.80
C GLU A 131 14.78 -12.19 12.67
N GLY A 132 14.60 -13.47 12.31
CA GLY A 132 15.25 -14.60 12.97
C GLY A 132 16.78 -14.55 12.95
N GLU A 133 17.42 -14.03 11.89
CA GLU A 133 18.86 -13.69 11.91
C GLU A 133 19.17 -12.52 12.85
N ASN A 134 18.37 -11.44 12.87
CA ASN A 134 18.59 -10.30 13.79
C ASN A 134 18.56 -10.74 15.27
N ILE A 135 17.55 -11.53 15.65
CA ILE A 135 17.43 -12.12 16.99
C ILE A 135 18.60 -13.08 17.26
N ALA A 136 19.10 -13.78 16.24
CA ALA A 136 20.28 -14.65 16.39
C ALA A 136 21.53 -13.83 16.77
N PHE A 137 21.69 -12.62 16.24
CA PHE A 137 22.78 -11.72 16.64
C PHE A 137 22.58 -11.08 18.02
N GLU A 138 21.33 -10.80 18.45
CA GLU A 138 21.04 -10.41 19.84
C GLU A 138 21.46 -11.49 20.85
N VAL A 139 21.18 -12.77 20.53
CA VAL A 139 21.61 -13.93 21.33
C VAL A 139 23.14 -14.07 21.33
N VAL A 140 23.80 -13.84 20.18
CA VAL A 140 25.26 -13.82 20.08
C VAL A 140 25.87 -12.73 20.96
N GLU A 141 25.31 -11.52 20.98
CA GLU A 141 25.83 -10.43 21.80
C GLU A 141 25.81 -10.79 23.30
N VAL A 142 24.66 -11.24 23.82
CA VAL A 142 24.51 -11.68 25.23
C VAL A 142 25.46 -12.83 25.55
N CYS A 143 25.53 -13.84 24.68
CA CYS A 143 26.36 -15.03 24.95
C CYS A 143 27.87 -14.71 24.87
N THR A 144 28.30 -13.86 23.94
CA THR A 144 29.72 -13.48 23.80
C THR A 144 30.19 -12.47 24.84
N ARG A 145 29.28 -11.62 25.36
CA ARG A 145 29.52 -10.80 26.57
C ARG A 145 29.95 -11.68 27.75
N ALA A 146 29.29 -12.82 27.92
CA ALA A 146 29.58 -13.79 28.99
C ALA A 146 30.72 -14.77 28.67
N ASN A 147 30.94 -15.11 27.39
CA ASN A 147 32.01 -16.00 26.93
C ASN A 147 32.46 -15.66 25.48
N ARG A 148 33.54 -14.90 25.35
CA ARG A 148 34.10 -14.48 24.04
C ARG A 148 34.70 -15.61 23.20
N ASN A 149 34.89 -16.81 23.76
CA ASN A 149 35.54 -17.94 23.10
C ASN A 149 34.53 -18.94 22.47
N LEU A 150 33.25 -18.58 22.39
CA LEU A 150 32.21 -19.42 21.79
C LEU A 150 32.41 -19.60 20.28
N ASN A 151 32.36 -20.85 19.83
CA ASN A 151 32.28 -21.18 18.40
C ASN A 151 30.80 -21.09 17.95
N ILE A 152 30.47 -20.04 17.21
CA ILE A 152 29.08 -19.67 16.87
C ILE A 152 28.63 -20.30 15.55
N TRP A 153 27.57 -21.09 15.60
CA TRP A 153 26.99 -21.82 14.48
C TRP A 153 25.51 -21.51 14.30
N ARG A 154 25.03 -21.70 13.08
CA ARG A 154 23.64 -21.47 12.67
C ARG A 154 23.08 -22.71 11.99
N ALA A 155 21.96 -23.20 12.51
CA ALA A 155 21.11 -24.17 11.85
C ALA A 155 20.15 -23.42 10.90
N ARG A 156 20.01 -23.86 9.64
CA ARG A 156 19.00 -23.36 8.70
C ARG A 156 18.00 -24.46 8.35
N PHE A 157 16.76 -24.30 8.78
CA PHE A 157 15.62 -25.20 8.56
C PHE A 157 14.49 -24.44 7.85
N SER A 158 13.58 -25.19 7.22
CA SER A 158 12.32 -24.69 6.67
C SER A 158 11.10 -25.45 7.19
N ALA A 159 11.31 -26.61 7.83
CA ALA A 159 10.27 -27.33 8.54
C ALA A 159 10.82 -28.07 9.77
N LEU A 160 9.97 -28.33 10.76
CA LEU A 160 10.32 -29.05 11.99
C LEU A 160 10.21 -30.58 11.81
N ILE A 161 10.82 -31.10 10.74
CA ILE A 161 10.77 -32.52 10.35
C ILE A 161 11.98 -33.26 10.91
N ASP A 162 11.76 -34.45 11.48
CA ASP A 162 12.78 -35.31 12.12
C ASP A 162 14.06 -35.49 11.28
N ARG A 163 13.91 -35.94 10.03
CA ARG A 163 15.00 -36.13 9.05
C ARG A 163 15.72 -34.83 8.69
N GLU A 164 14.99 -33.72 8.58
CA GLU A 164 15.55 -32.41 8.19
C GLU A 164 16.40 -31.84 9.34
N ILE A 165 15.84 -31.81 10.55
CA ILE A 165 16.51 -31.35 11.77
C ILE A 165 17.78 -32.17 12.05
N HIS A 166 17.73 -33.50 11.88
CA HIS A 166 18.92 -34.35 12.00
C HIS A 166 19.96 -34.09 10.89
N TYR A 167 19.55 -33.82 9.65
CA TYR A 167 20.46 -33.45 8.57
C TYR A 167 21.18 -32.11 8.86
N ILE A 168 20.42 -31.09 9.30
CA ILE A 168 20.94 -29.74 9.56
C ILE A 168 21.91 -29.72 10.74
N ALA A 169 21.65 -30.52 11.78
CA ALA A 169 22.58 -30.65 12.92
C ALA A 169 23.99 -31.13 12.51
N GLN A 170 24.14 -31.76 11.34
CA GLN A 170 25.44 -32.16 10.77
C GLN A 170 26.02 -31.14 9.76
N HIS A 171 25.20 -30.20 9.27
CA HIS A 171 25.51 -29.25 8.19
C HIS A 171 25.35 -27.78 8.62
N LEU A 172 25.76 -27.48 9.86
CA LEU A 172 25.70 -26.13 10.43
C LEU A 172 26.58 -25.14 9.65
N ILE A 173 26.12 -23.88 9.56
CA ILE A 173 26.82 -22.77 8.89
C ILE A 173 27.15 -21.64 9.89
N ARG A 174 27.65 -20.50 9.40
CA ARG A 174 27.75 -19.26 10.20
C ARG A 174 26.49 -18.40 10.03
N PRO A 175 26.05 -17.64 11.05
CA PRO A 175 24.95 -16.68 10.91
C PRO A 175 25.34 -15.50 10.00
N ASN A 176 24.34 -14.83 9.42
CA ASN A 176 24.51 -13.82 8.38
C ASN A 176 24.30 -12.38 8.91
N GLN A 177 25.39 -11.70 9.22
CA GLN A 177 25.38 -10.31 9.71
C GLN A 177 24.62 -9.36 8.77
N LEU A 178 24.64 -9.58 7.44
CA LEU A 178 23.98 -8.70 6.46
C LEU A 178 22.45 -8.72 6.60
N PHE A 179 21.86 -9.86 6.97
CA PHE A 179 20.42 -9.96 7.21
C PHE A 179 20.04 -9.25 8.52
N ALA A 180 20.83 -9.45 9.58
CA ALA A 180 20.66 -8.74 10.84
C ALA A 180 20.83 -7.22 10.68
N ASP A 181 21.82 -6.78 9.91
CA ASP A 181 22.08 -5.36 9.63
C ASP A 181 20.92 -4.71 8.87
N ALA A 182 20.30 -5.38 7.91
CA ALA A 182 19.13 -4.87 7.19
C ALA A 182 17.93 -4.67 8.13
N VAL A 183 17.72 -5.57 9.09
CA VAL A 183 16.67 -5.44 10.12
C VAL A 183 16.98 -4.31 11.10
N ASP A 184 18.22 -4.17 11.57
CA ASP A 184 18.60 -3.03 12.42
C ASP A 184 18.39 -1.69 11.69
N VAL A 185 18.73 -1.61 10.38
CA VAL A 185 18.43 -0.44 9.53
C VAL A 185 16.93 -0.15 9.52
N ARG A 186 16.09 -1.18 9.29
CA ARG A 186 14.62 -1.07 9.33
C ARG A 186 14.12 -0.57 10.69
N GLN A 187 14.56 -1.19 11.78
CA GLN A 187 14.17 -0.84 13.14
C GLN A 187 14.55 0.61 13.50
N GLU A 188 15.75 1.07 13.16
CA GLU A 188 16.21 2.42 13.46
C GLU A 188 15.53 3.50 12.58
N ILE A 189 15.29 3.20 11.29
CA ILE A 189 14.50 4.06 10.39
C ILE A 189 13.06 4.21 10.88
N ASP A 190 12.39 3.08 11.18
CA ASP A 190 11.01 3.05 11.69
C ASP A 190 10.90 3.80 13.03
N LEU A 191 11.87 3.61 13.95
CA LEU A 191 11.92 4.30 15.25
C LEU A 191 12.11 5.82 15.09
N ARG A 192 13.12 6.25 14.33
CA ARG A 192 13.47 7.68 14.22
C ARG A 192 12.39 8.48 13.51
N ILE A 193 11.97 8.03 12.33
CA ILE A 193 10.91 8.70 11.56
C ILE A 193 9.59 8.64 12.34
N GLY A 194 9.22 7.45 12.81
CA GLY A 194 7.96 7.22 13.51
C GLY A 194 7.84 8.08 14.76
N ALA A 195 8.87 8.11 15.63
CA ALA A 195 8.85 8.93 16.84
C ALA A 195 8.82 10.44 16.53
N SER A 196 9.58 10.90 15.53
CA SER A 196 9.65 12.32 15.16
C SER A 196 8.29 12.86 14.71
N PHE A 197 7.70 12.25 13.69
CA PHE A 197 6.40 12.66 13.16
C PHE A 197 5.25 12.39 14.14
N THR A 198 5.25 11.25 14.86
CA THR A 198 4.22 10.94 15.89
C THR A 198 4.18 12.00 16.99
N ARG A 199 5.33 12.36 17.57
CA ARG A 199 5.39 13.38 18.62
C ARG A 199 4.92 14.73 18.07
N PHE A 200 5.45 15.15 16.93
CA PHE A 200 5.06 16.39 16.25
C PHE A 200 3.54 16.48 16.05
N GLN A 201 2.94 15.57 15.28
CA GLN A 201 1.53 15.69 14.91
C GLN A 201 0.58 15.47 16.10
N THR A 202 0.95 14.60 17.06
CA THR A 202 0.16 14.43 18.29
C THR A 202 0.21 15.70 19.15
N MET A 203 1.40 16.25 19.42
CA MET A 203 1.54 17.48 20.24
C MET A 203 0.96 18.72 19.54
N LEU A 204 0.89 18.72 18.20
CA LEU A 204 0.31 19.80 17.42
C LEU A 204 -1.23 19.81 17.44
N LEU A 205 -1.86 18.64 17.29
CA LEU A 205 -3.28 18.53 16.96
C LEU A 205 -4.15 18.06 18.12
N ARG A 206 -3.62 17.24 19.04
CA ARG A 206 -4.41 16.55 20.09
C ARG A 206 -5.21 17.51 20.97
N ASP A 207 -4.59 18.58 21.46
CA ASP A 207 -5.25 19.52 22.36
C ASP A 207 -5.98 20.66 21.60
N ALA A 208 -5.81 20.73 20.28
CA ALA A 208 -6.40 21.74 19.40
C ALA A 208 -7.78 21.36 18.85
N PHE A 209 -8.11 20.06 18.82
CA PHE A 209 -9.36 19.52 18.25
C PHE A 209 -10.07 18.55 19.21
N VAL A 210 -11.38 18.42 19.07
CA VAL A 210 -12.18 17.42 19.81
C VAL A 210 -12.12 16.09 19.06
N LEU A 211 -11.32 15.15 19.57
CA LEU A 211 -11.02 13.86 18.92
C LEU A 211 -11.77 12.70 19.62
N ASP A 212 -13.09 12.71 19.53
CA ASP A 212 -13.98 11.80 20.26
C ASP A 212 -14.16 10.44 19.56
N PHE A 213 -13.11 9.60 19.60
CA PHE A 213 -13.06 8.31 18.89
C PHE A 213 -12.93 7.09 19.80
N THR A 214 -12.86 7.27 21.12
CA THR A 214 -12.51 6.20 22.07
C THR A 214 -13.47 6.15 23.25
N THR A 215 -14.12 4.99 23.45
CA THR A 215 -14.99 4.68 24.61
C THR A 215 -14.21 4.47 25.93
N ASP A 216 -13.03 5.06 26.03
CA ASP A 216 -12.01 4.90 27.06
C ASP A 216 -11.20 6.21 27.09
N ASP A 217 -10.91 6.79 28.27
CA ASP A 217 -10.17 8.05 28.48
C ASP A 217 -8.66 7.97 28.11
N LYS A 218 -8.29 7.10 27.19
CA LYS A 218 -6.90 6.72 26.89
C LYS A 218 -6.30 7.63 25.82
N ASN A 219 -5.57 8.66 26.28
CA ASN A 219 -4.52 9.41 25.55
C ASN A 219 -4.42 9.12 24.04
N VAL A 220 -5.21 9.83 23.22
CA VAL A 220 -5.15 9.70 21.75
C VAL A 220 -3.72 10.01 21.27
N ILE A 221 -3.11 9.03 20.60
CA ILE A 221 -1.78 9.13 19.99
C ILE A 221 -1.95 9.07 18.48
N LEU A 222 -1.61 10.18 17.82
CA LEU A 222 -1.60 10.29 16.36
C LEU A 222 -0.26 9.75 15.85
N SER A 223 -0.18 8.44 15.64
CA SER A 223 1.01 7.75 15.12
C SER A 223 1.30 8.08 13.65
N TYR A 224 2.55 8.37 13.32
CA TYR A 224 3.08 8.26 11.97
C TYR A 224 4.01 7.04 11.89
N GLY A 225 4.03 6.36 10.74
CA GLY A 225 4.99 5.30 10.45
C GLY A 225 5.29 5.25 8.96
N PRO A 226 6.56 5.13 8.51
CA PRO A 226 6.95 5.30 7.11
C PRO A 226 6.35 4.28 6.13
N CYS A 227 5.92 3.09 6.57
CA CYS A 227 5.08 2.19 5.76
C CYS A 227 3.58 2.28 6.11
N GLN A 228 3.24 2.58 7.36
CA GLN A 228 1.83 2.72 7.80
C GLN A 228 1.11 3.81 7.01
N PHE A 229 1.77 4.97 6.83
CA PHE A 229 1.16 6.12 6.16
C PHE A 229 0.87 5.89 4.66
N PRO A 230 1.76 5.28 3.85
CA PRO A 230 1.40 4.92 2.48
C PRO A 230 0.41 3.75 2.37
N THR A 231 0.35 2.82 3.33
CA THR A 231 -0.76 1.83 3.37
C THR A 231 -2.12 2.52 3.61
N LEU A 232 -2.17 3.59 4.41
CA LEU A 232 -3.37 4.44 4.55
C LEU A 232 -3.66 5.20 3.25
N GLY A 233 -2.60 5.67 2.57
CA GLY A 233 -2.67 6.33 1.27
C GLY A 233 -3.54 5.58 0.26
N PHE A 234 -3.32 4.28 0.06
CA PHE A 234 -4.15 3.47 -0.84
C PHE A 234 -5.65 3.43 -0.47
N VAL A 235 -5.97 3.44 0.83
CA VAL A 235 -7.35 3.41 1.34
C VAL A 235 -8.04 4.76 1.11
N VAL A 236 -7.33 5.87 1.36
CA VAL A 236 -7.82 7.23 1.10
C VAL A 236 -7.93 7.50 -0.41
N GLU A 237 -6.95 7.06 -1.21
CA GLU A 237 -6.95 7.19 -2.67
C GLU A 237 -8.15 6.51 -3.32
N ARG A 238 -8.46 5.26 -2.95
CA ARG A 238 -9.70 4.59 -3.41
C ARG A 238 -10.94 5.30 -2.89
N PHE A 239 -10.93 5.84 -1.69
CA PHE A 239 -12.08 6.57 -1.17
C PHE A 239 -12.36 7.85 -1.98
N TRP A 240 -11.31 8.63 -2.30
CA TRP A 240 -11.41 9.81 -3.16
C TRP A 240 -11.80 9.44 -4.60
N GLU A 241 -11.22 8.38 -5.17
CA GLU A 241 -11.62 7.81 -6.48
C GLU A 241 -13.13 7.48 -6.53
N ILE A 242 -13.73 7.08 -5.40
CA ILE A 242 -15.18 6.84 -5.28
C ILE A 242 -15.97 8.15 -5.09
N GLN A 243 -15.47 9.10 -4.27
CA GLN A 243 -16.18 10.36 -4.01
C GLN A 243 -16.16 11.33 -5.20
N SER A 244 -15.12 11.29 -6.03
CA SER A 244 -14.96 12.16 -7.22
C SER A 244 -15.46 11.53 -8.52
N HIS A 245 -16.11 10.36 -8.46
CA HIS A 245 -16.70 9.72 -9.64
C HIS A 245 -18.01 10.41 -10.02
N GLU A 246 -17.99 11.16 -11.12
CA GLU A 246 -19.22 11.66 -11.76
C GLU A 246 -19.81 10.54 -12.64
N PRO A 247 -21.06 10.08 -12.39
CA PRO A 247 -21.66 9.00 -13.16
C PRO A 247 -22.08 9.46 -14.56
N GLU A 248 -21.55 8.81 -15.60
CA GLU A 248 -21.86 9.08 -17.01
C GLU A 248 -22.86 8.04 -17.54
N GLU A 249 -23.90 8.48 -18.24
CA GLU A 249 -24.81 7.58 -18.95
C GLU A 249 -24.16 7.03 -20.23
N PHE A 250 -24.39 5.75 -20.52
CA PHE A 250 -23.95 5.11 -21.75
C PHE A 250 -25.03 4.18 -22.32
N TRP A 251 -24.94 3.86 -23.61
CA TRP A 251 -25.87 2.98 -24.29
C TRP A 251 -25.12 1.86 -25.02
N THR A 252 -25.65 0.64 -24.91
CA THR A 252 -25.14 -0.56 -25.62
C THR A 252 -26.28 -1.23 -26.38
N ILE A 253 -25.98 -1.74 -27.58
CA ILE A 253 -26.93 -2.58 -28.31
C ILE A 253 -26.71 -4.02 -27.84
N ASN A 254 -27.76 -4.67 -27.33
CA ASN A 254 -27.70 -6.06 -26.87
C ASN A 254 -28.56 -6.95 -27.77
N CYS A 255 -27.97 -8.05 -28.26
CA CYS A 255 -28.62 -9.00 -29.15
C CYS A 255 -28.71 -10.37 -28.46
N THR A 256 -29.89 -11.02 -28.48
CA THR A 256 -30.03 -12.42 -28.06
C THR A 256 -30.66 -13.28 -29.14
N HIS A 257 -30.29 -14.55 -29.18
CA HIS A 257 -30.87 -15.55 -30.08
C HIS A 257 -31.14 -16.84 -29.31
N ASN A 258 -32.41 -17.24 -29.27
CA ASN A 258 -32.90 -18.46 -28.66
C ASN A 258 -33.07 -19.55 -29.72
N SER A 259 -32.61 -20.76 -29.40
CA SER A 259 -32.70 -21.95 -30.24
C SER A 259 -32.99 -23.19 -29.38
N GLU A 260 -33.22 -24.34 -30.01
CA GLU A 260 -33.37 -25.62 -29.31
C GLU A 260 -32.11 -26.02 -28.50
N GLU A 261 -30.93 -25.56 -28.91
CA GLU A 261 -29.66 -25.75 -28.19
C GLU A 261 -29.43 -24.75 -27.04
N GLY A 262 -30.35 -23.77 -26.87
CA GLY A 262 -30.30 -22.75 -25.82
C GLY A 262 -30.18 -21.32 -26.36
N THR A 263 -29.72 -20.41 -25.50
CA THR A 263 -29.63 -18.96 -25.75
C THR A 263 -28.18 -18.51 -25.96
N ALA A 264 -27.93 -17.75 -27.02
CA ALA A 264 -26.75 -16.90 -27.11
C ALA A 264 -27.08 -15.45 -26.75
N THR A 265 -26.18 -14.79 -26.01
CA THR A 265 -26.16 -13.33 -25.84
C THR A 265 -24.92 -12.81 -26.57
N PHE A 266 -25.16 -11.95 -27.57
CA PHE A 266 -24.15 -11.32 -28.39
C PHE A 266 -23.95 -9.87 -27.91
N ASN A 267 -22.74 -9.58 -27.41
CA ASN A 267 -22.35 -8.25 -26.93
C ASN A 267 -21.80 -7.43 -28.09
N TRP A 268 -22.21 -6.18 -28.21
CA TRP A 268 -21.73 -5.27 -29.25
C TRP A 268 -20.21 -5.05 -29.17
N MET A 269 -19.51 -5.19 -30.28
CA MET A 269 -18.04 -5.12 -30.32
C MET A 269 -17.49 -3.69 -30.18
N ARG A 270 -18.35 -2.67 -30.25
CA ARG A 270 -18.01 -1.30 -29.82
C ARG A 270 -18.04 -1.12 -28.29
N GLY A 271 -18.58 -2.07 -27.54
CA GLY A 271 -18.83 -1.93 -26.10
C GLY A 271 -20.06 -1.07 -25.84
N HIS A 272 -19.87 0.24 -25.66
CA HIS A 272 -20.93 1.21 -25.42
C HIS A 272 -20.56 2.59 -25.96
N LEU A 273 -21.55 3.45 -26.18
CA LEU A 273 -21.36 4.86 -26.54
C LEU A 273 -21.95 5.78 -25.46
N PHE A 274 -21.30 6.93 -25.25
CA PHE A 274 -21.75 8.01 -24.35
C PHE A 274 -22.61 9.06 -25.06
N ASP A 275 -22.97 8.83 -26.33
CA ASP A 275 -23.88 9.69 -27.10
C ASP A 275 -25.12 8.89 -27.50
N TYR A 276 -26.26 9.28 -26.94
CA TYR A 276 -27.55 8.64 -27.18
C TYR A 276 -28.00 8.72 -28.64
N THR A 277 -27.66 9.79 -29.36
CA THR A 277 -28.10 9.99 -30.75
C THR A 277 -27.34 9.02 -31.67
N CYS A 278 -26.03 8.93 -31.51
CA CYS A 278 -25.18 7.97 -32.22
C CYS A 278 -25.60 6.52 -31.93
N ALA A 279 -25.84 6.19 -30.66
CA ALA A 279 -26.29 4.85 -30.27
C ALA A 279 -27.68 4.51 -30.84
N THR A 280 -28.60 5.48 -30.87
CA THR A 280 -29.95 5.32 -31.44
C THR A 280 -29.91 5.15 -32.95
N ILE A 281 -29.10 5.91 -33.69
CA ILE A 281 -28.97 5.76 -35.15
C ILE A 281 -28.45 4.37 -35.52
N LEU A 282 -27.40 3.88 -34.83
CA LEU A 282 -26.85 2.55 -35.07
C LEU A 282 -27.84 1.44 -34.67
N TYR A 283 -28.62 1.64 -33.61
CA TYR A 283 -29.70 0.74 -33.23
C TYR A 283 -30.85 0.72 -34.25
N GLU A 284 -31.29 1.88 -34.76
CA GLU A 284 -32.34 1.98 -35.77
C GLU A 284 -31.92 1.29 -37.08
N MET A 285 -30.64 1.41 -37.49
CA MET A 285 -30.09 0.63 -38.61
C MET A 285 -30.22 -0.88 -38.37
N CYS A 286 -29.83 -1.35 -37.18
CA CYS A 286 -29.94 -2.77 -36.82
C CYS A 286 -31.40 -3.26 -36.69
N VAL A 287 -32.35 -2.38 -36.38
CA VAL A 287 -33.80 -2.69 -36.35
C VAL A 287 -34.41 -2.70 -37.74
N GLN A 288 -33.91 -1.87 -38.67
CA GLN A 288 -34.35 -1.83 -40.07
C GLN A 288 -33.83 -3.03 -40.88
N GLU A 289 -32.58 -3.46 -40.65
CA GLU A 289 -31.98 -4.64 -41.28
C GLU A 289 -31.55 -5.71 -40.24
N PRO A 290 -32.50 -6.34 -39.52
CA PRO A 290 -32.22 -7.18 -38.35
C PRO A 290 -31.73 -8.60 -38.67
N ILE A 291 -31.26 -8.90 -39.89
CA ILE A 291 -30.78 -10.23 -40.26
C ILE A 291 -29.32 -10.37 -39.83
N ALA A 292 -29.10 -11.07 -38.72
CA ALA A 292 -27.77 -11.41 -38.25
C ALA A 292 -27.10 -12.41 -39.18
N THR A 293 -25.94 -12.06 -39.73
CA THR A 293 -25.10 -12.95 -40.54
C THR A 293 -23.86 -13.34 -39.76
N VAL A 294 -23.60 -14.65 -39.60
CA VAL A 294 -22.41 -15.16 -38.90
C VAL A 294 -21.16 -14.92 -39.73
N THR A 295 -20.32 -13.99 -39.28
CA THR A 295 -19.07 -13.59 -39.95
C THR A 295 -17.85 -14.33 -39.43
N ASN A 296 -17.90 -14.91 -38.22
CA ASN A 296 -16.81 -15.72 -37.68
C ASN A 296 -17.32 -16.81 -36.73
N VAL A 297 -16.67 -17.97 -36.76
CA VAL A 297 -16.85 -19.05 -35.77
C VAL A 297 -15.46 -19.57 -35.41
N ARG A 298 -14.98 -19.22 -34.22
CA ARG A 298 -13.65 -19.58 -33.73
C ARG A 298 -13.77 -20.46 -32.49
N GLN A 299 -13.48 -21.75 -32.66
CA GLN A 299 -13.29 -22.67 -31.55
C GLN A 299 -11.80 -22.75 -31.20
N GLN A 300 -11.47 -22.68 -29.91
CA GLN A 300 -10.10 -22.85 -29.42
C GLN A 300 -10.10 -23.49 -28.03
N GLU A 301 -9.29 -24.54 -27.85
CA GLU A 301 -8.96 -25.04 -26.51
C GLU A 301 -8.09 -24.02 -25.77
N LYS A 302 -8.51 -23.66 -24.55
CA LYS A 302 -7.72 -22.84 -23.63
C LYS A 302 -7.45 -23.62 -22.33
N PRO A 303 -6.21 -23.65 -21.84
CA PRO A 303 -5.92 -24.13 -20.50
C PRO A 303 -6.23 -23.03 -19.47
N LYS A 304 -6.85 -23.39 -18.34
CA LYS A 304 -6.74 -22.65 -17.08
C LYS A 304 -5.66 -23.32 -16.25
N TYR A 305 -4.53 -22.63 -16.06
CA TYR A 305 -3.43 -23.16 -15.26
C TYR A 305 -3.77 -23.18 -13.77
N PRO A 306 -3.24 -24.16 -13.00
CA PRO A 306 -3.29 -24.12 -11.55
C PRO A 306 -2.43 -22.96 -11.04
N PRO A 307 -2.60 -22.55 -9.76
CA PRO A 307 -1.76 -21.50 -9.18
C PRO A 307 -0.27 -21.89 -9.16
N HIS A 308 0.58 -20.86 -9.07
CA HIS A 308 1.98 -21.02 -8.69
C HIS A 308 2.09 -21.45 -7.22
N PRO A 309 3.17 -22.15 -6.82
CA PRO A 309 3.45 -22.49 -5.43
C PRO A 309 3.26 -21.32 -4.44
N LEU A 310 2.72 -21.64 -3.28
CA LEU A 310 2.15 -20.67 -2.34
C LEU A 310 3.22 -19.83 -1.64
N SER A 311 3.26 -18.52 -1.90
CA SER A 311 3.99 -17.54 -1.07
C SER A 311 3.11 -17.00 0.06
N THR A 312 3.69 -16.29 1.02
CA THR A 312 2.94 -15.65 2.13
C THR A 312 1.82 -14.74 1.62
N ILE A 313 2.14 -13.89 0.64
CA ILE A 313 1.21 -12.89 0.12
C ILE A 313 0.01 -13.56 -0.57
N GLU A 314 0.22 -14.66 -1.30
CA GLU A 314 -0.89 -15.43 -1.88
C GLU A 314 -1.68 -16.21 -0.83
N LEU A 315 -1.06 -16.67 0.26
CA LEU A 315 -1.79 -17.26 1.40
C LEU A 315 -2.72 -16.23 2.05
N GLU A 316 -2.22 -15.03 2.39
CA GLU A 316 -3.01 -13.95 2.99
C GLU A 316 -4.15 -13.49 2.05
N LYS A 317 -3.84 -13.22 0.77
CA LYS A 317 -4.85 -12.85 -0.25
C LYS A 317 -5.94 -13.92 -0.41
N ARG A 318 -5.58 -15.21 -0.39
CA ARG A 318 -6.53 -16.33 -0.55
C ARG A 318 -7.34 -16.59 0.71
N ALA A 319 -6.74 -16.54 1.90
CA ALA A 319 -7.47 -16.68 3.16
C ALA A 319 -8.46 -15.53 3.38
N SER A 320 -8.10 -14.31 2.99
CA SER A 320 -9.03 -13.17 2.95
C SER A 320 -10.20 -13.42 1.98
N ARG A 321 -9.92 -13.75 0.71
CA ARG A 321 -10.95 -13.97 -0.33
C ARG A 321 -11.89 -15.16 -0.02
N TYR A 322 -11.35 -16.28 0.45
CA TYR A 322 -12.12 -17.53 0.61
C TYR A 322 -12.74 -17.70 2.00
N PHE A 323 -12.12 -17.15 3.05
CA PHE A 323 -12.52 -17.39 4.45
C PHE A 323 -12.92 -16.14 5.22
N ARG A 324 -12.78 -14.93 4.63
CA ARG A 324 -12.92 -13.64 5.32
C ARG A 324 -11.99 -13.52 6.54
N MET A 325 -10.84 -14.18 6.49
CA MET A 325 -9.81 -14.13 7.53
C MET A 325 -8.95 -12.88 7.33
N SER A 326 -8.51 -12.21 8.40
CA SER A 326 -7.49 -11.16 8.25
C SER A 326 -6.13 -11.76 7.94
N SER A 327 -5.26 -10.95 7.35
CA SER A 327 -3.84 -11.24 7.13
C SER A 327 -3.13 -11.63 8.44
N GLU A 328 -3.31 -10.84 9.51
CA GLU A 328 -2.82 -11.17 10.87
C GLU A 328 -3.32 -12.53 11.37
N GLN A 329 -4.63 -12.79 11.29
CA GLN A 329 -5.23 -14.04 11.78
C GLN A 329 -4.74 -15.25 10.97
N THR A 330 -4.59 -15.07 9.66
CA THR A 330 -4.03 -16.08 8.75
C THR A 330 -2.59 -16.41 9.14
N MET A 331 -1.76 -15.40 9.34
CA MET A 331 -0.34 -15.59 9.68
C MET A 331 -0.12 -16.16 11.07
N LYS A 332 -0.93 -15.77 12.05
CA LYS A 332 -0.92 -16.41 13.38
C LYS A 332 -1.23 -17.91 13.28
N VAL A 333 -2.29 -18.29 12.59
CA VAL A 333 -2.68 -19.70 12.42
C VAL A 333 -1.64 -20.48 11.60
N ALA A 334 -1.01 -19.84 10.61
CA ALA A 334 0.07 -20.44 9.84
C ALA A 334 1.34 -20.65 10.70
N GLU A 335 1.71 -19.69 11.57
CA GLU A 335 2.81 -19.87 12.53
C GLU A 335 2.52 -20.98 13.56
N ASP A 336 1.27 -21.11 14.04
CA ASP A 336 0.86 -22.19 14.95
C ASP A 336 0.95 -23.57 14.25
N LEU A 337 0.52 -23.68 12.99
CA LEU A 337 0.63 -24.90 12.18
C LEU A 337 2.09 -25.27 11.86
N TYR A 338 2.95 -24.28 11.58
CA TYR A 338 4.38 -24.47 11.35
C TYR A 338 5.12 -24.94 12.61
N GLN A 339 4.87 -24.30 13.76
CA GLN A 339 5.47 -24.68 15.05
C GLN A 339 5.06 -26.10 15.50
N ALA A 340 3.90 -26.58 15.04
CA ALA A 340 3.44 -27.95 15.23
C ALA A 340 3.88 -28.93 14.11
N GLY A 341 4.61 -28.46 13.09
CA GLY A 341 5.23 -29.25 12.03
C GLY A 341 4.31 -29.66 10.88
N PHE A 342 3.13 -29.07 10.73
CA PHE A 342 2.15 -29.43 9.70
C PHE A 342 2.36 -28.74 8.35
N ILE A 343 2.94 -27.54 8.36
CA ILE A 343 3.33 -26.80 7.15
C ILE A 343 4.77 -26.31 7.26
N SER A 344 5.41 -26.04 6.13
CA SER A 344 6.69 -25.33 6.07
C SER A 344 6.53 -23.88 6.54
N TYR A 345 7.67 -23.24 6.84
CA TYR A 345 7.71 -21.88 7.36
C TYR A 345 6.87 -20.88 6.53
N PRO A 346 5.95 -20.10 7.16
CA PRO A 346 4.91 -19.38 6.43
C PRO A 346 5.28 -17.95 6.04
N ARG A 347 6.48 -17.46 6.38
CA ARG A 347 7.02 -16.15 5.97
C ARG A 347 8.08 -16.37 4.88
N THR A 348 7.66 -16.38 3.63
CA THR A 348 8.46 -16.73 2.43
C THR A 348 7.96 -15.94 1.22
N GLU A 349 8.90 -15.30 0.51
CA GLU A 349 8.62 -14.66 -0.79
C GLU A 349 8.69 -15.69 -1.94
N THR A 350 9.14 -16.93 -1.67
CA THR A 350 9.42 -17.95 -2.68
C THR A 350 8.17 -18.60 -3.26
N ASP A 351 8.02 -18.55 -4.59
CA ASP A 351 6.92 -19.13 -5.37
C ASP A 351 7.36 -20.29 -6.29
N CYS A 352 8.56 -20.84 -6.07
CA CYS A 352 9.10 -21.98 -6.82
C CYS A 352 9.67 -23.08 -5.92
N PHE A 353 9.38 -24.36 -6.20
CA PHE A 353 10.04 -25.49 -5.55
C PHE A 353 11.43 -25.73 -6.13
N SER A 354 12.38 -26.18 -5.31
CA SER A 354 13.72 -26.57 -5.77
C SER A 354 13.70 -27.92 -6.48
N GLU A 355 14.63 -28.14 -7.43
CA GLU A 355 14.85 -29.45 -8.08
C GLU A 355 15.21 -30.59 -7.10
N ARG A 356 15.52 -30.26 -5.83
CA ARG A 356 15.85 -31.24 -4.78
C ARG A 356 14.66 -31.58 -3.89
N THR A 357 13.55 -30.89 -4.03
CA THR A 357 12.35 -31.12 -3.22
C THR A 357 11.56 -32.27 -3.84
N ASP A 358 11.52 -33.42 -3.17
CA ASP A 358 10.75 -34.57 -3.65
C ASP A 358 9.26 -34.38 -3.40
N LEU A 359 8.58 -33.82 -4.40
CA LEU A 359 7.16 -33.52 -4.35
C LEU A 359 6.29 -34.79 -4.29
N HIS A 360 6.77 -35.96 -4.74
CA HIS A 360 5.97 -37.18 -4.78
C HIS A 360 5.71 -37.71 -3.36
N ILE A 361 6.71 -37.66 -2.48
CA ILE A 361 6.57 -38.03 -1.06
C ILE A 361 5.52 -37.15 -0.38
N ILE A 362 5.54 -35.84 -0.65
CA ILE A 362 4.58 -34.89 -0.05
C ILE A 362 3.13 -35.18 -0.50
N VAL A 363 2.92 -35.64 -1.74
CA VAL A 363 1.61 -36.11 -2.21
C VAL A 363 1.26 -37.48 -1.62
N GLN A 364 2.23 -38.38 -1.47
CA GLN A 364 2.04 -39.73 -0.92
C GLN A 364 1.48 -39.67 0.51
N ASP A 365 2.02 -38.79 1.35
CA ASP A 365 1.52 -38.55 2.71
C ASP A 365 0.04 -38.13 2.74
N GLN A 366 -0.48 -37.51 1.68
CA GLN A 366 -1.88 -37.05 1.60
C GLN A 366 -2.87 -38.13 1.11
N GLN A 367 -2.39 -39.29 0.65
CA GLN A 367 -3.24 -40.38 0.13
C GLN A 367 -4.24 -40.95 1.15
N ALA A 368 -3.98 -40.76 2.45
CA ALA A 368 -4.85 -41.21 3.54
C ALA A 368 -5.99 -40.22 3.89
N HIS A 369 -6.04 -39.02 3.28
CA HIS A 369 -7.04 -38.02 3.68
C HIS A 369 -8.46 -38.36 3.16
N PRO A 370 -9.51 -38.38 3.99
CA PRO A 370 -10.84 -38.81 3.56
C PRO A 370 -11.50 -37.94 2.47
N ILE A 371 -11.06 -36.69 2.28
CA ILE A 371 -11.67 -35.73 1.33
C ILE A 371 -10.84 -35.52 0.05
N TRP A 372 -9.55 -35.88 0.04
CA TRP A 372 -8.66 -35.67 -1.12
C TRP A 372 -7.62 -36.77 -1.36
N GLY A 373 -7.58 -37.82 -0.53
CA GLY A 373 -6.64 -38.93 -0.66
C GLY A 373 -6.82 -39.70 -1.95
N SER A 374 -8.06 -39.90 -2.41
CA SER A 374 -8.37 -40.47 -3.74
C SER A 374 -7.82 -39.61 -4.89
N TYR A 375 -7.80 -38.28 -4.74
CA TYR A 375 -7.18 -37.41 -5.73
C TYR A 375 -5.65 -37.50 -5.69
N ALA A 376 -5.04 -37.52 -4.50
CA ALA A 376 -3.61 -37.73 -4.32
C ALA A 376 -3.12 -39.11 -4.83
N GLN A 377 -3.98 -40.14 -4.75
CA GLN A 377 -3.75 -41.45 -5.38
C GLN A 377 -3.74 -41.32 -6.91
N ARG A 378 -4.79 -40.75 -7.54
CA ARG A 378 -4.82 -40.52 -9.00
C ARG A 378 -3.70 -39.58 -9.49
N LEU A 379 -3.17 -38.70 -8.65
CA LEU A 379 -2.10 -37.79 -9.04
C LEU A 379 -0.72 -38.46 -9.06
N LEU A 380 -0.53 -39.54 -8.30
CA LEU A 380 0.67 -40.38 -8.31
C LEU A 380 0.58 -41.59 -9.26
N ASP A 381 -0.60 -41.84 -9.82
CA ASP A 381 -0.86 -42.86 -10.84
C ASP A 381 -0.39 -42.38 -12.23
N PRO A 382 0.60 -43.05 -12.86
CA PRO A 382 1.05 -42.70 -14.21
C PRO A 382 -0.02 -42.87 -15.29
N GLU A 383 -0.98 -43.79 -15.14
CA GLU A 383 -2.03 -44.04 -16.13
C GLU A 383 -3.08 -42.93 -16.14
N ALA A 384 -3.32 -42.30 -15.00
CA ALA A 384 -4.22 -41.16 -14.86
C ALA A 384 -3.67 -39.85 -15.47
N GLY A 385 -2.36 -39.75 -15.72
CA GLY A 385 -1.72 -38.61 -16.40
C GLY A 385 -1.81 -37.25 -15.70
N LEU A 386 -2.28 -37.21 -14.45
CA LEU A 386 -2.59 -35.96 -13.72
C LEU A 386 -1.35 -35.21 -13.19
N TRP A 387 -0.19 -35.85 -13.09
CA TRP A 387 1.02 -35.20 -12.57
C TRP A 387 1.55 -34.11 -13.51
N ARG A 388 1.91 -32.96 -12.94
CA ARG A 388 2.69 -31.89 -13.59
C ARG A 388 3.71 -31.33 -12.60
N ASN A 389 4.98 -31.17 -13.02
CA ASN A 389 5.91 -30.38 -12.20
C ASN A 389 5.43 -28.91 -12.15
N PRO A 390 5.37 -28.29 -10.95
CA PRO A 390 4.88 -26.93 -10.80
C PRO A 390 5.85 -25.91 -11.42
N SER A 391 5.28 -24.90 -12.04
CA SER A 391 5.99 -23.74 -12.59
C SER A 391 6.13 -22.65 -11.53
N GLY A 392 7.35 -22.13 -11.32
CA GLY A 392 7.57 -20.96 -10.47
C GLY A 392 6.87 -19.71 -11.01
N GLY A 393 6.53 -18.77 -10.13
CA GLY A 393 5.94 -17.47 -10.50
C GLY A 393 7.00 -16.39 -10.80
N GLY A 394 8.19 -16.51 -10.21
CA GLY A 394 9.35 -15.65 -10.48
C GLY A 394 10.17 -15.26 -9.24
N HIS A 395 9.70 -15.60 -8.04
CA HIS A 395 10.26 -15.12 -6.78
C HIS A 395 10.90 -16.26 -5.96
N ASP A 396 12.08 -16.00 -5.39
CA ASP A 396 12.84 -16.95 -4.59
C ASP A 396 13.77 -16.16 -3.64
N ASP A 397 13.48 -16.24 -2.34
CA ASP A 397 14.19 -15.53 -1.27
C ASP A 397 15.54 -16.18 -0.89
N LYS A 398 15.88 -17.34 -1.47
CA LYS A 398 17.08 -18.14 -1.18
C LYS A 398 17.18 -18.56 0.30
N ALA A 399 16.06 -18.58 1.01
CA ALA A 399 15.92 -18.94 2.41
C ALA A 399 14.97 -20.10 2.62
N HIS A 400 13.78 -20.03 2.02
CA HIS A 400 12.66 -20.94 2.26
C HIS A 400 12.03 -21.46 0.95
N PRO A 401 11.49 -22.69 0.95
CA PRO A 401 10.59 -23.15 -0.09
C PRO A 401 9.24 -22.41 -0.01
N PRO A 402 8.35 -22.60 -1.01
CA PRO A 402 6.95 -22.20 -0.90
C PRO A 402 6.24 -22.91 0.25
N ILE A 403 5.14 -22.33 0.73
CA ILE A 403 4.31 -22.86 1.81
C ILE A 403 3.63 -24.16 1.35
N HIS A 404 3.99 -25.28 1.96
CA HIS A 404 3.51 -26.62 1.61
C HIS A 404 3.27 -27.47 2.87
N PRO A 405 2.45 -28.55 2.79
CA PRO A 405 2.25 -29.43 3.94
C PRO A 405 3.50 -30.29 4.17
N THR A 406 3.90 -30.42 5.44
CA THR A 406 5.14 -31.12 5.86
C THR A 406 4.89 -32.36 6.71
N LYS A 407 3.62 -32.59 7.11
CA LYS A 407 3.17 -33.75 7.88
C LYS A 407 1.68 -33.95 7.61
N PHE A 408 1.27 -35.20 7.37
CA PHE A 408 -0.15 -35.55 7.26
C PHE A 408 -0.94 -35.31 8.57
N SER A 409 -2.16 -34.83 8.42
CA SER A 409 -3.23 -34.90 9.42
C SER A 409 -4.60 -34.86 8.73
N SER A 410 -5.60 -35.49 9.35
CA SER A 410 -7.03 -35.29 9.06
C SER A 410 -7.68 -34.24 9.97
N GLY A 411 -6.90 -33.58 10.83
CA GLY A 411 -7.35 -32.69 11.88
C GLY A 411 -6.94 -33.19 13.26
N GLU A 412 -6.33 -32.31 14.06
CA GLU A 412 -5.95 -32.62 15.44
C GLU A 412 -7.06 -32.18 16.43
N SER A 413 -7.18 -32.86 17.57
CA SER A 413 -8.26 -32.62 18.55
C SER A 413 -8.25 -31.24 19.24
N GLY A 414 -7.20 -30.43 19.02
CA GLY A 414 -7.08 -29.06 19.52
C GLY A 414 -7.16 -27.97 18.44
N TRP A 415 -7.43 -28.31 17.17
CA TRP A 415 -7.50 -27.33 16.09
C TRP A 415 -8.78 -26.47 16.15
N SER A 416 -8.63 -25.16 15.95
CA SER A 416 -9.78 -24.29 15.68
C SER A 416 -10.27 -24.47 14.24
N GLN A 417 -11.49 -24.01 13.93
CA GLN A 417 -12.00 -24.03 12.56
C GLN A 417 -11.05 -23.33 11.56
N ASP A 418 -10.29 -22.34 12.01
CA ASP A 418 -9.32 -21.62 11.16
C ASP A 418 -8.06 -22.43 10.89
N HIS A 419 -7.59 -23.24 11.85
CA HIS A 419 -6.50 -24.21 11.60
C HIS A 419 -6.90 -25.20 10.49
N HIS A 420 -8.13 -25.73 10.55
CA HIS A 420 -8.66 -26.59 9.49
C HIS A 420 -8.74 -25.86 8.13
N LYS A 421 -9.23 -24.61 8.08
CA LYS A 421 -9.31 -23.80 6.85
C LYS A 421 -7.93 -23.55 6.22
N VAL A 422 -6.96 -23.10 7.02
CA VAL A 422 -5.61 -22.76 6.55
C VAL A 422 -4.86 -24.02 6.11
N TYR A 423 -4.93 -25.11 6.89
CA TYR A 423 -4.31 -26.38 6.49
C TYR A 423 -4.97 -26.99 5.24
N GLU A 424 -6.31 -26.99 5.13
CA GLU A 424 -6.99 -27.43 3.90
C GLU A 424 -6.58 -26.57 2.68
N LEU A 425 -6.46 -25.24 2.85
CA LEU A 425 -6.00 -24.35 1.80
C LEU A 425 -4.58 -24.70 1.34
N VAL A 426 -3.62 -24.82 2.26
CA VAL A 426 -2.22 -25.16 1.95
C VAL A 426 -2.13 -26.54 1.26
N VAL A 427 -2.79 -27.58 1.79
CA VAL A 427 -2.75 -28.92 1.19
C VAL A 427 -3.39 -28.95 -0.19
N ARG A 428 -4.60 -28.42 -0.36
CA ARG A 428 -5.27 -28.42 -1.68
C ARG A 428 -4.54 -27.55 -2.69
N HIS A 429 -3.95 -26.43 -2.26
CA HIS A 429 -3.17 -25.56 -3.13
C HIS A 429 -1.89 -26.27 -3.59
N PHE A 430 -1.20 -26.98 -2.69
CA PHE A 430 -0.07 -27.84 -3.07
C PHE A 430 -0.48 -28.91 -4.09
N LEU A 431 -1.55 -29.68 -3.80
CA LEU A 431 -2.08 -30.71 -4.72
C LEU A 431 -2.55 -30.14 -6.07
N ALA A 432 -2.97 -28.87 -6.11
CA ALA A 432 -3.29 -28.17 -7.35
C ALA A 432 -2.05 -27.77 -8.15
N CYS A 433 -1.01 -27.25 -7.48
CA CYS A 433 0.25 -26.83 -8.11
C CYS A 433 0.90 -27.97 -8.91
N VAL A 434 0.87 -29.19 -8.37
CA VAL A 434 1.44 -30.42 -8.98
C VAL A 434 0.50 -31.13 -9.97
N SER A 435 -0.66 -30.54 -10.31
CA SER A 435 -1.66 -31.14 -11.20
C SER A 435 -1.63 -30.53 -12.61
N GLN A 436 -2.25 -31.20 -13.59
CA GLN A 436 -2.48 -30.66 -14.93
C GLN A 436 -3.46 -29.46 -14.91
N PRO A 437 -3.32 -28.51 -15.86
CA PRO A 437 -4.30 -27.42 -16.03
C PRO A 437 -5.68 -27.96 -16.38
N ALA A 438 -6.73 -27.22 -16.01
CA ALA A 438 -8.06 -27.51 -16.52
C ALA A 438 -8.12 -27.14 -18.01
N ILE A 439 -8.75 -27.97 -18.83
CA ILE A 439 -8.87 -27.77 -20.28
C ILE A 439 -10.34 -27.50 -20.63
N GLY A 440 -10.60 -26.53 -21.50
CA GLY A 440 -11.93 -26.25 -22.00
C GLY A 440 -11.90 -25.68 -23.42
N ALA A 441 -12.88 -26.06 -24.23
CA ALA A 441 -13.11 -25.46 -25.53
C ALA A 441 -13.89 -24.15 -25.32
N GLU A 442 -13.31 -23.04 -25.75
CA GLU A 442 -14.00 -21.76 -25.88
C GLU A 442 -14.40 -21.58 -27.35
N THR A 443 -15.67 -21.27 -27.59
CA THR A 443 -16.22 -20.99 -28.93
C THR A 443 -16.69 -19.55 -28.95
N THR A 444 -16.03 -18.72 -29.73
CA THR A 444 -16.43 -17.35 -30.03
C THR A 444 -17.15 -17.32 -31.37
N VAL A 445 -18.31 -16.67 -31.42
CA VAL A 445 -19.11 -16.46 -32.63
C VAL A 445 -19.28 -14.96 -32.81
N GLU A 446 -18.92 -14.46 -33.99
CA GLU A 446 -19.09 -13.05 -34.37
C GLU A 446 -20.17 -12.96 -35.46
N ILE A 447 -21.05 -11.97 -35.33
CA ILE A 447 -22.16 -11.70 -36.24
C ILE A 447 -22.13 -10.25 -36.69
N ASP A 448 -22.62 -10.01 -37.90
CA ASP A 448 -22.91 -8.68 -38.44
C ASP A 448 -24.42 -8.48 -38.53
N ILE A 449 -24.91 -7.32 -38.09
CA ILE A 449 -26.29 -6.83 -38.26
C ILE A 449 -26.16 -5.40 -38.79
N ALA A 450 -26.67 -5.12 -40.00
CA ALA A 450 -26.62 -3.78 -40.62
C ALA A 450 -25.21 -3.13 -40.68
N GLY A 451 -24.12 -3.91 -40.70
CA GLY A 451 -22.74 -3.44 -40.64
C GLY A 451 -22.17 -3.20 -39.23
N GLU A 452 -22.97 -3.45 -38.18
CA GLU A 452 -22.53 -3.45 -36.78
C GLU A 452 -22.19 -4.86 -36.30
N GLN A 453 -21.07 -5.00 -35.60
CA GLN A 453 -20.53 -6.30 -35.20
C GLN A 453 -20.81 -6.63 -33.72
N PHE A 454 -21.19 -7.88 -33.47
CA PHE A 454 -21.47 -8.39 -32.13
C PHE A 454 -20.79 -9.74 -31.90
N SER A 455 -20.43 -10.04 -30.66
CA SER A 455 -19.72 -11.27 -30.29
C SER A 455 -20.38 -12.00 -29.11
N ALA A 456 -20.62 -13.29 -29.29
CA ALA A 456 -20.95 -14.23 -28.21
C ALA A 456 -19.73 -15.12 -27.93
N SER A 457 -19.60 -15.60 -26.70
CA SER A 457 -18.61 -16.65 -26.37
C SER A 457 -19.18 -17.63 -25.36
N GLY A 458 -19.11 -18.91 -25.69
CA GLY A 458 -19.39 -20.03 -24.79
C GLY A 458 -18.11 -20.77 -24.44
N ARG A 459 -18.10 -21.47 -23.30
CA ARG A 459 -16.99 -22.34 -22.91
C ARG A 459 -17.45 -23.60 -22.18
N VAL A 460 -17.09 -24.75 -22.74
CA VAL A 460 -17.31 -26.08 -22.17
C VAL A 460 -16.01 -26.58 -21.53
N ILE A 461 -16.07 -27.08 -20.29
CA ILE A 461 -14.91 -27.70 -19.65
C ILE A 461 -14.78 -29.14 -20.18
N ILE A 462 -13.66 -29.44 -20.82
CA ILE A 462 -13.31 -30.79 -21.31
C ILE A 462 -12.73 -31.61 -20.15
N ALA A 463 -11.80 -31.03 -19.38
CA ALA A 463 -11.14 -31.69 -18.26
C ALA A 463 -10.98 -30.71 -17.08
N LYS A 464 -11.45 -31.10 -15.88
CA LYS A 464 -11.35 -30.27 -14.67
C LYS A 464 -9.94 -30.29 -14.05
N ASN A 465 -9.27 -31.43 -14.11
CA ASN A 465 -7.90 -31.66 -13.60
C ASN A 465 -7.70 -31.06 -12.20
N TYR A 466 -6.94 -29.97 -12.04
CA TYR A 466 -6.72 -29.36 -10.72
C TYR A 466 -8.00 -28.83 -10.02
N LEU A 467 -9.05 -28.48 -10.76
CA LEU A 467 -10.31 -27.96 -10.20
C LEU A 467 -11.10 -29.00 -9.40
N ASP A 468 -10.87 -30.30 -9.62
CA ASP A 468 -11.46 -31.38 -8.80
C ASP A 468 -10.97 -31.31 -7.33
N VAL A 469 -9.70 -30.93 -7.11
CA VAL A 469 -9.12 -30.81 -5.76
C VAL A 469 -9.19 -29.37 -5.23
N TYR A 470 -9.09 -28.36 -6.11
CA TYR A 470 -8.99 -26.96 -5.71
C TYR A 470 -10.33 -26.22 -5.66
N ARG A 471 -11.23 -26.70 -4.79
CA ARG A 471 -12.62 -26.22 -4.60
C ARG A 471 -12.82 -24.72 -4.33
N PHE A 472 -11.74 -23.96 -4.13
CA PHE A 472 -11.78 -22.52 -3.89
C PHE A 472 -11.80 -21.69 -5.18
N GLU A 473 -11.42 -22.30 -6.31
CA GLU A 473 -11.57 -21.71 -7.62
C GLU A 473 -12.63 -22.45 -8.43
N THR A 474 -13.54 -21.69 -9.02
CA THR A 474 -14.40 -22.19 -10.09
C THR A 474 -13.80 -21.81 -11.46
N TRP A 475 -14.42 -22.33 -12.51
CA TRP A 475 -14.23 -21.85 -13.87
C TRP A 475 -15.59 -21.92 -14.56
N GLY A 476 -16.43 -20.90 -14.32
CA GLY A 476 -17.77 -20.84 -14.90
C GLY A 476 -17.76 -20.86 -16.43
N GLY A 477 -18.87 -21.20 -17.07
CA GLY A 477 -18.98 -21.24 -18.52
C GLY A 477 -20.44 -21.28 -18.96
N SER A 478 -20.76 -20.53 -20.01
CA SER A 478 -21.99 -20.63 -20.80
C SER A 478 -21.80 -21.69 -21.88
N VAL A 479 -22.83 -22.51 -22.13
CA VAL A 479 -22.99 -23.15 -23.45
C VAL A 479 -23.68 -22.12 -24.34
N ILE A 480 -23.23 -22.01 -25.59
CA ILE A 480 -23.96 -21.28 -26.63
C ILE A 480 -24.38 -22.29 -27.72
N PRO A 481 -25.46 -22.02 -28.46
CA PRO A 481 -25.84 -22.81 -29.63
C PRO A 481 -24.73 -22.94 -30.67
N THR A 482 -24.84 -23.95 -31.52
CA THR A 482 -23.99 -24.17 -32.67
C THR A 482 -24.32 -23.16 -33.78
N TYR A 483 -23.30 -22.47 -34.27
CA TYR A 483 -23.39 -21.56 -35.42
C TYR A 483 -22.41 -21.98 -36.51
N THR A 484 -22.76 -21.71 -37.76
CA THR A 484 -21.94 -21.98 -38.95
C THR A 484 -21.62 -20.68 -39.69
N TYR A 485 -20.43 -20.60 -40.30
CA TYR A 485 -20.03 -19.40 -41.07
C TYR A 485 -21.01 -19.14 -42.22
N GLY A 486 -21.45 -17.88 -42.36
CA GLY A 486 -22.44 -17.48 -43.38
C GLY A 486 -23.89 -17.85 -43.05
N GLN A 487 -24.15 -18.47 -41.89
CA GLN A 487 -25.51 -18.68 -41.40
C GLN A 487 -26.21 -17.34 -41.16
N GLN A 488 -27.47 -17.24 -41.57
CA GLN A 488 -28.33 -16.10 -41.30
C GLN A 488 -29.45 -16.48 -40.35
N PHE A 489 -29.77 -15.60 -39.40
CA PHE A 489 -30.88 -15.75 -38.46
C PHE A 489 -31.43 -14.38 -38.05
N THR A 490 -32.66 -14.35 -37.54
CA THR A 490 -33.23 -13.15 -36.91
C THR A 490 -33.00 -13.23 -35.40
N PRO A 491 -32.41 -12.22 -34.74
CA PRO A 491 -32.33 -12.14 -33.28
C PRO A 491 -33.71 -12.30 -32.63
N THR A 492 -33.75 -13.00 -31.49
CA THR A 492 -34.96 -13.13 -30.67
C THR A 492 -35.23 -11.86 -29.87
N THR A 493 -34.18 -11.15 -29.45
CA THR A 493 -34.27 -9.77 -28.97
C THR A 493 -33.12 -8.95 -29.54
N LEU A 494 -33.40 -7.69 -29.80
CA LEU A 494 -32.42 -6.64 -30.09
C LEU A 494 -32.87 -5.41 -29.29
N THR A 495 -32.05 -4.93 -28.36
CA THR A 495 -32.42 -3.82 -27.46
C THR A 495 -31.31 -2.78 -27.39
N LEU A 496 -31.70 -1.53 -27.15
CA LEU A 496 -30.79 -0.43 -26.82
C LEU A 496 -30.84 -0.20 -25.31
N ASP A 497 -29.92 -0.82 -24.59
CA ASP A 497 -29.90 -0.81 -23.13
C ASP A 497 -29.06 0.37 -22.63
N SER A 498 -29.63 1.18 -21.74
CA SER A 498 -28.94 2.24 -21.02
C SER A 498 -28.21 1.69 -19.78
N GLY A 499 -26.97 2.08 -19.58
CA GLY A 499 -26.19 1.89 -18.37
C GLY A 499 -25.64 3.21 -17.82
N VAL A 500 -25.02 3.15 -16.65
CA VAL A 500 -24.36 4.29 -16.00
C VAL A 500 -23.02 3.83 -15.45
N THR A 501 -21.94 4.61 -15.66
CA THR A 501 -20.61 4.29 -15.11
C THR A 501 -20.64 4.26 -13.59
N ARG A 502 -19.79 3.41 -13.00
CA ARG A 502 -19.72 3.23 -11.53
C ARG A 502 -18.26 3.26 -11.08
N PRO A 503 -17.97 3.84 -9.90
CA PRO A 503 -16.63 3.82 -9.35
C PRO A 503 -16.21 2.39 -8.96
N PRO A 504 -14.89 2.12 -8.89
CA PRO A 504 -14.39 0.86 -8.34
C PRO A 504 -14.78 0.70 -6.87
N PRO A 505 -14.96 -0.53 -6.37
CA PRO A 505 -15.29 -0.76 -4.97
C PRO A 505 -14.14 -0.40 -4.03
N LEU A 506 -14.49 -0.05 -2.79
CA LEU A 506 -13.56 0.04 -1.65
C LEU A 506 -12.67 -1.20 -1.59
N LEU A 507 -11.37 -1.00 -1.33
CA LEU A 507 -10.37 -2.07 -1.30
C LEU A 507 -10.76 -3.14 -0.28
N SER A 508 -10.81 -4.42 -0.70
CA SER A 508 -10.74 -5.53 0.25
C SER A 508 -9.32 -5.71 0.79
N GLU A 509 -9.16 -6.48 1.87
CA GLU A 509 -7.82 -6.78 2.40
C GLU A 509 -6.90 -7.45 1.37
N ALA A 510 -7.45 -8.31 0.49
CA ALA A 510 -6.70 -8.91 -0.60
C ALA A 510 -6.32 -7.90 -1.72
N ASP A 511 -7.07 -6.81 -1.88
CA ASP A 511 -6.75 -5.74 -2.84
C ASP A 511 -5.69 -4.80 -2.24
N LEU A 512 -5.81 -4.44 -0.96
CA LEU A 512 -4.82 -3.65 -0.24
C LEU A 512 -3.45 -4.35 -0.18
N LEU A 513 -3.43 -5.67 0.11
CA LEU A 513 -2.24 -6.51 -0.03
C LEU A 513 -1.68 -6.47 -1.45
N SER A 514 -2.54 -6.49 -2.48
CA SER A 514 -2.11 -6.40 -3.89
C SER A 514 -1.54 -5.01 -4.26
N CYS A 515 -2.02 -3.93 -3.64
CA CYS A 515 -1.47 -2.59 -3.79
C CYS A 515 -0.08 -2.46 -3.14
N MET A 516 0.08 -2.96 -1.91
CA MET A 516 1.36 -2.95 -1.18
C MET A 516 2.44 -3.78 -1.90
N ASP A 517 2.09 -4.99 -2.30
CA ASP A 517 2.89 -5.92 -3.10
C ASP A 517 3.36 -5.29 -4.42
N LYS A 518 2.43 -4.79 -5.25
CA LYS A 518 2.73 -4.09 -6.51
C LYS A 518 3.62 -2.85 -6.33
N ALA A 519 3.55 -2.20 -5.16
CA ALA A 519 4.34 -1.01 -4.86
C ALA A 519 5.66 -1.30 -4.13
N GLY A 520 5.94 -2.56 -3.74
CA GLY A 520 7.17 -2.94 -3.04
C GLY A 520 7.28 -2.37 -1.62
N ILE A 521 6.17 -2.30 -0.87
CA ILE A 521 6.17 -1.85 0.54
C ILE A 521 5.63 -2.94 1.48
N GLY A 522 6.21 -3.08 2.68
CA GLY A 522 5.83 -4.16 3.60
C GLY A 522 6.38 -5.53 3.19
N THR A 523 7.54 -5.55 2.55
CA THR A 523 8.31 -6.75 2.17
C THR A 523 8.74 -7.57 3.41
N ASP A 524 9.39 -8.72 3.20
CA ASP A 524 9.78 -9.66 4.27
C ASP A 524 8.57 -10.11 5.12
N ALA A 525 7.40 -10.26 4.49
CA ALA A 525 6.14 -10.66 5.12
C ALA A 525 5.69 -9.74 6.30
N THR A 526 5.80 -8.42 6.14
CA THR A 526 5.40 -7.43 7.17
C THR A 526 4.05 -6.73 6.88
N MET A 527 3.38 -7.04 5.76
CA MET A 527 2.15 -6.36 5.34
C MET A 527 1.01 -6.41 6.38
N HIS A 528 0.75 -7.57 6.99
CA HIS A 528 -0.29 -7.71 8.04
C HIS A 528 -0.10 -6.76 9.21
N ASP A 529 1.15 -6.55 9.64
CA ASP A 529 1.48 -5.66 10.75
C ASP A 529 1.15 -4.20 10.41
N HIS A 530 1.38 -3.78 9.17
CA HIS A 530 1.05 -2.42 8.71
C HIS A 530 -0.47 -2.22 8.55
N ILE A 531 -1.16 -3.21 7.97
CA ILE A 531 -2.63 -3.20 7.85
C ILE A 531 -3.28 -3.18 9.24
N LYS A 532 -2.80 -4.01 10.17
CA LYS A 532 -3.27 -4.02 11.57
C LYS A 532 -3.05 -2.67 12.25
N LYS A 533 -1.85 -2.08 12.13
CA LYS A 533 -1.52 -0.77 12.74
C LYS A 533 -2.43 0.36 12.26
N LEU A 534 -3.11 0.25 11.11
CA LEU A 534 -4.13 1.22 10.69
C LEU A 534 -5.48 1.06 11.41
N LEU A 535 -5.88 -0.18 11.68
CA LEU A 535 -7.10 -0.51 12.41
C LEU A 535 -6.92 -0.20 13.91
N ASP A 536 -5.80 -0.64 14.51
CA ASP A 536 -5.42 -0.37 15.91
C ASP A 536 -5.29 1.14 16.23
N ARG A 537 -5.04 1.98 15.20
CA ARG A 537 -4.91 3.44 15.31
C ARG A 537 -6.13 4.21 14.83
N TYR A 538 -7.19 3.51 14.43
CA TYR A 538 -8.45 4.10 13.96
C TYR A 538 -8.28 5.10 12.80
N TYR A 539 -7.37 4.79 11.86
CA TYR A 539 -7.19 5.54 10.62
C TYR A 539 -7.98 4.96 9.45
N ALA A 540 -8.26 3.66 9.50
CA ALA A 540 -9.25 3.01 8.67
C ALA A 540 -10.16 2.14 9.53
N THR A 541 -11.38 1.91 9.06
CA THR A 541 -12.27 0.87 9.56
C THR A 541 -12.43 -0.22 8.50
N LYS A 542 -12.80 -1.42 8.92
CA LYS A 542 -13.08 -2.55 8.03
C LYS A 542 -14.52 -3.03 8.23
N ASP A 543 -15.26 -3.15 7.13
CA ASP A 543 -16.67 -3.56 7.16
C ASP A 543 -16.86 -5.09 7.28
N SER A 544 -18.11 -5.53 7.38
CA SER A 544 -18.48 -6.96 7.41
C SER A 544 -18.18 -7.71 6.11
N SER A 545 -17.83 -6.99 5.03
CA SER A 545 -17.38 -7.51 3.73
C SER A 545 -15.86 -7.47 3.56
N MET A 546 -15.10 -7.21 4.64
CA MET A 546 -13.64 -7.12 4.67
C MET A 546 -13.06 -5.98 3.80
N ARG A 547 -13.84 -4.92 3.56
CA ARG A 547 -13.44 -3.72 2.82
C ARG A 547 -13.06 -2.57 3.75
N PHE A 548 -12.06 -1.80 3.33
CA PHE A 548 -11.53 -0.66 4.09
C PHE A 548 -12.21 0.65 3.68
N SER A 549 -12.59 1.44 4.66
CA SER A 549 -12.89 2.87 4.52
C SER A 549 -11.91 3.66 5.38
N PRO A 550 -11.44 4.84 4.95
CA PRO A 550 -10.71 5.73 5.86
C PRO A 550 -11.66 6.22 6.96
N THR A 551 -11.12 6.51 8.14
CA THR A 551 -11.84 7.36 9.09
C THR A 551 -11.59 8.82 8.73
N LYS A 552 -12.46 9.72 9.21
CA LYS A 552 -12.23 11.17 9.15
C LYS A 552 -10.82 11.57 9.59
N LEU A 553 -10.23 10.84 10.54
CA LEU A 553 -8.89 11.12 11.07
C LEU A 553 -7.80 10.65 10.10
N GLY A 554 -7.97 9.47 9.50
CA GLY A 554 -7.05 8.99 8.47
C GLY A 554 -7.06 9.88 7.22
N GLU A 555 -8.25 10.28 6.78
CA GLU A 555 -8.45 11.19 5.66
C GLU A 555 -7.85 12.58 5.94
N ALA A 556 -8.16 13.20 7.09
CA ALA A 556 -7.61 14.50 7.47
C ALA A 556 -6.07 14.51 7.57
N LEU A 557 -5.46 13.39 8.00
CA LEU A 557 -4.00 13.26 8.03
C LEU A 557 -3.40 13.11 6.64
N VAL A 558 -3.98 12.30 5.74
CA VAL A 558 -3.50 12.20 4.34
C VAL A 558 -3.65 13.54 3.64
N MET A 559 -4.84 14.14 3.66
CA MET A 559 -5.13 15.47 3.12
C MET A 559 -4.15 16.52 3.66
N GLY A 560 -4.00 16.62 4.98
CA GLY A 560 -3.18 17.66 5.62
C GLY A 560 -1.67 17.55 5.40
N TYR A 561 -1.16 16.38 4.95
CA TYR A 561 0.22 16.24 4.48
C TYR A 561 0.34 16.45 2.96
N ASP A 562 -0.64 16.01 2.17
CA ASP A 562 -0.67 16.20 0.71
C ASP A 562 -0.72 17.70 0.34
N ASP A 563 -1.54 18.47 1.06
CA ASP A 563 -1.71 19.92 0.94
C ASP A 563 -0.41 20.73 1.18
N MET A 564 0.64 20.11 1.72
CA MET A 564 1.97 20.71 1.87
C MET A 564 2.82 20.62 0.60
N GLY A 565 2.35 19.91 -0.44
CA GLY A 565 3.01 19.81 -1.74
C GLY A 565 4.04 18.67 -1.85
N TYR A 566 3.91 17.63 -1.04
CA TYR A 566 4.72 16.41 -1.16
C TYR A 566 3.92 15.14 -0.84
N GLU A 567 4.18 14.09 -1.60
CA GLU A 567 3.40 12.85 -1.58
C GLU A 567 3.88 11.85 -0.51
N LEU A 568 3.95 12.25 0.78
CA LEU A 568 4.36 11.32 1.86
C LEU A 568 3.44 10.09 2.00
N TRP A 569 2.20 10.17 1.51
CA TRP A 569 1.22 9.09 1.49
C TRP A 569 1.36 8.18 0.26
N LYS A 570 2.17 8.51 -0.74
CA LYS A 570 2.47 7.59 -1.85
C LYS A 570 3.58 6.61 -1.43
N PRO A 571 3.58 5.37 -1.96
CA PRO A 571 4.51 4.34 -1.52
C PRO A 571 5.96 4.58 -1.94
N TYR A 572 6.24 5.47 -2.91
CA TYR A 572 7.53 5.60 -3.59
C TYR A 572 8.73 5.73 -2.64
N LEU A 573 8.59 6.59 -1.62
CA LEU A 573 9.67 6.85 -0.67
C LEU A 573 9.93 5.67 0.26
N ARG A 574 8.88 4.91 0.65
CA ARG A 574 9.05 3.67 1.41
C ARG A 574 9.62 2.55 0.54
N ALA A 575 9.17 2.41 -0.71
CA ALA A 575 9.69 1.41 -1.64
C ALA A 575 11.20 1.57 -1.87
N ALA A 576 11.69 2.81 -1.93
CA ALA A 576 13.13 3.11 -1.97
C ALA A 576 13.85 2.66 -0.67
N MET A 577 13.26 2.87 0.51
CA MET A 577 13.82 2.40 1.79
C MET A 577 13.89 0.88 1.86
N GLU A 578 12.83 0.15 1.47
CA GLU A 578 12.81 -1.32 1.44
C GLU A 578 13.84 -1.86 0.44
N GLY A 579 13.97 -1.21 -0.73
CA GLY A 579 15.00 -1.52 -1.73
C GLY A 579 16.43 -1.36 -1.19
N ASP A 580 16.68 -0.32 -0.39
CA ASP A 580 17.98 -0.11 0.25
C ASP A 580 18.25 -1.06 1.42
N MET A 581 17.22 -1.48 2.17
CA MET A 581 17.33 -2.57 3.16
C MET A 581 17.67 -3.90 2.46
N LYS A 582 17.07 -4.17 1.29
CA LYS A 582 17.41 -5.32 0.42
C LYS A 582 18.84 -5.20 -0.14
N ALA A 583 19.32 -3.99 -0.43
CA ALA A 583 20.72 -3.75 -0.81
C ALA A 583 21.71 -4.00 0.35
N VAL A 584 21.33 -3.71 1.60
CA VAL A 584 22.13 -4.08 2.78
C VAL A 584 22.15 -5.60 2.99
N SER A 585 21.02 -6.30 2.87
CA SER A 585 20.98 -7.76 3.06
C SER A 585 21.74 -8.55 1.98
N MET A 586 21.89 -7.97 0.78
CA MET A 586 22.78 -8.46 -0.28
C MET A 586 24.25 -8.01 -0.14
N GLY A 587 24.57 -7.12 0.81
CA GLY A 587 25.91 -6.55 1.01
C GLY A 587 26.36 -5.57 -0.08
N THR A 588 25.43 -5.02 -0.88
CA THR A 588 25.72 -4.08 -1.97
C THR A 588 25.71 -2.61 -1.51
N LYS A 589 25.01 -2.30 -0.41
CA LYS A 589 25.09 -1.01 0.32
C LYS A 589 25.48 -1.25 1.78
N ARG A 590 25.99 -0.21 2.47
CA ARG A 590 26.35 -0.29 3.89
C ARG A 590 25.22 0.22 4.80
N LYS A 591 25.03 -0.43 5.95
CA LYS A 591 24.08 -0.04 7.02
C LYS A 591 24.13 1.47 7.36
N ALA A 592 25.32 1.99 7.65
CA ALA A 592 25.49 3.41 8.02
C ALA A 592 25.24 4.40 6.85
N GLU A 593 25.48 3.97 5.62
CA GLU A 593 25.27 4.77 4.40
C GLU A 593 23.78 4.93 4.11
N VAL A 594 23.02 3.83 4.19
CA VAL A 594 21.55 3.83 4.06
C VAL A 594 20.89 4.62 5.19
N LEU A 595 21.35 4.45 6.43
CA LEU A 595 20.83 5.20 7.58
C LEU A 595 21.02 6.70 7.40
N GLU A 596 22.24 7.18 7.13
CA GLU A 596 22.50 8.62 6.99
C GLU A 596 21.67 9.24 5.84
N ALA A 597 21.67 8.61 4.66
CA ALA A 597 20.93 9.13 3.51
C ALA A 597 19.41 9.17 3.74
N CYS A 598 18.84 8.09 4.29
CA CYS A 598 17.41 8.01 4.58
C CYS A 598 16.99 9.03 5.66
N LEU A 599 17.75 9.13 6.74
CA LEU A 599 17.47 10.03 7.85
C LEU A 599 17.67 11.50 7.45
N GLN A 600 18.67 11.82 6.63
CA GLN A 600 18.87 13.16 6.07
C GLN A 600 17.67 13.58 5.20
N GLN A 601 17.21 12.70 4.29
CA GLN A 601 16.05 12.96 3.43
C GLN A 601 14.77 13.16 4.26
N MET A 602 14.50 12.26 5.21
CA MET A 602 13.29 12.33 6.03
C MET A 602 13.32 13.49 7.04
N LYS A 603 14.49 13.90 7.52
CA LYS A 603 14.65 15.13 8.31
C LYS A 603 14.30 16.37 7.50
N ALA A 604 14.66 16.43 6.21
CA ALA A 604 14.27 17.53 5.33
C ALA A 604 12.74 17.60 5.17
N CYS A 605 12.09 16.47 4.89
CA CYS A 605 10.62 16.36 4.84
C CYS A 605 9.96 16.78 6.18
N PHE A 606 10.54 16.36 7.31
CA PHE A 606 10.03 16.73 8.64
C PHE A 606 10.16 18.23 8.95
N VAL A 607 11.27 18.86 8.57
CA VAL A 607 11.46 20.31 8.76
C VAL A 607 10.47 21.10 7.90
N ASP A 608 10.22 20.68 6.66
CA ASP A 608 9.23 21.33 5.80
C ASP A 608 7.79 21.12 6.32
N ALA A 609 7.45 19.92 6.81
CA ALA A 609 6.18 19.63 7.49
C ALA A 609 5.92 20.51 8.70
N ARG A 610 6.98 20.82 9.46
CA ARG A 610 6.94 21.73 10.62
C ARG A 610 6.72 23.19 10.20
N LEU A 611 7.20 23.61 9.04
CA LEU A 611 6.95 24.94 8.48
C LEU A 611 5.52 25.05 7.95
N ASN A 612 5.09 24.06 7.15
CA ASN A 612 3.78 24.01 6.51
C ASN A 612 2.65 23.46 7.40
N LYS A 613 2.91 23.30 8.70
CA LYS A 613 2.00 22.75 9.74
C LYS A 613 0.60 23.35 9.79
N GLY A 614 0.38 24.54 9.21
CA GLY A 614 -0.95 25.14 9.03
C GLY A 614 -1.91 24.21 8.28
N LYS A 615 -1.39 23.45 7.29
CA LYS A 615 -2.18 22.51 6.50
C LYS A 615 -2.79 21.35 7.29
N LEU A 616 -2.11 20.88 8.34
CA LEU A 616 -2.70 19.91 9.26
C LEU A 616 -3.84 20.53 10.10
N PHE A 617 -3.81 21.83 10.41
CA PHE A 617 -4.95 22.49 11.06
C PHE A 617 -6.10 22.76 10.08
N GLU A 618 -5.79 23.11 8.83
CA GLU A 618 -6.80 23.32 7.78
C GLU A 618 -7.56 22.01 7.51
N ALA A 619 -6.85 20.92 7.18
CA ALA A 619 -7.47 19.62 6.93
C ALA A 619 -8.22 19.05 8.15
N MET A 620 -7.66 19.13 9.37
CA MET A 620 -8.37 18.67 10.58
C MET A 620 -9.64 19.49 10.87
N ALA A 621 -9.66 20.78 10.54
CA ALA A 621 -10.84 21.64 10.73
C ALA A 621 -11.98 21.37 9.73
N VAL A 622 -11.73 20.65 8.63
CA VAL A 622 -12.80 20.14 7.74
C VAL A 622 -13.66 19.09 8.46
N PHE A 623 -13.05 18.30 9.35
CA PHE A 623 -13.69 17.09 9.91
C PHE A 623 -14.04 17.19 11.40
N PHE A 624 -13.36 18.05 12.16
CA PHE A 624 -13.40 18.11 13.63
C PHE A 624 -13.52 19.54 14.18
N GLU A 625 -14.33 19.68 15.23
CA GLU A 625 -14.44 20.94 15.98
C GLU A 625 -13.13 21.27 16.68
N ARG A 626 -12.77 22.57 16.71
CA ARG A 626 -11.67 23.04 17.55
C ARG A 626 -12.04 22.92 19.02
N SER A 627 -11.06 22.50 19.81
CA SER A 627 -11.18 22.32 21.25
C SER A 627 -11.44 23.66 21.95
N ASN A 628 -12.69 23.86 22.41
CA ASN A 628 -13.06 24.97 23.29
C ASN A 628 -12.54 24.81 24.74
N ARG A 629 -11.67 23.82 25.01
CA ARG A 629 -10.82 23.85 26.22
C ARG A 629 -9.88 25.05 26.05
N SER A 630 -10.16 26.12 26.79
CA SER A 630 -9.57 27.45 26.62
C SER A 630 -8.04 27.42 26.53
N ASN A 631 -7.55 27.38 25.30
CA ASN A 631 -6.13 27.37 25.01
C ASN A 631 -5.57 28.73 25.46
N GLY A 632 -4.47 28.72 26.23
CA GLY A 632 -3.73 29.93 26.60
C GLY A 632 -2.95 30.54 25.41
N ASN A 633 -3.51 30.39 24.21
CA ASN A 633 -3.00 30.67 22.88
C ASN A 633 -4.14 31.15 21.96
N GLU A 634 -5.04 31.99 22.48
CA GLU A 634 -5.31 33.24 21.77
C GLU A 634 -3.95 33.84 21.33
N PRO A 635 -3.78 34.32 20.09
CA PRO A 635 -2.50 34.84 19.63
C PRO A 635 -2.13 36.06 20.48
N TYR A 636 -1.26 35.85 21.49
CA TYR A 636 -1.04 36.71 22.67
C TYR A 636 -1.58 38.13 22.49
N ALA A 637 -2.82 38.37 22.96
CA ALA A 637 -3.31 39.73 23.16
C ALA A 637 -2.25 40.47 23.98
N ILE A 638 -1.61 41.47 23.35
CA ILE A 638 -0.29 41.97 23.76
C ILE A 638 -0.41 42.53 25.18
N GLY A 639 0.00 41.73 26.17
CA GLY A 639 -0.22 42.04 27.58
C GLY A 639 0.48 43.34 27.93
N ASP A 640 -0.31 44.33 28.37
CA ASP A 640 0.00 45.77 28.41
C ASP A 640 1.51 46.06 28.47
N VAL A 641 2.03 46.72 27.43
CA VAL A 641 3.46 47.01 27.28
C VAL A 641 3.92 47.84 28.48
N VAL A 642 4.66 47.18 29.38
CA VAL A 642 5.08 47.76 30.66
C VAL A 642 6.19 48.78 30.44
N ARG A 643 7.07 48.50 29.47
CA ARG A 643 8.17 49.34 28.96
C ARG A 643 8.91 48.62 27.82
N ARG A 644 9.81 49.32 27.13
CA ARG A 644 10.90 48.66 26.37
C ARG A 644 11.81 47.85 27.29
N CYS A 645 12.39 46.77 26.77
CA CYS A 645 13.39 45.97 27.47
C CYS A 645 14.67 46.78 27.69
N GLY A 646 15.02 47.07 28.94
CA GLY A 646 16.24 47.82 29.26
C GLY A 646 17.57 47.09 28.94
N LEU A 647 17.51 45.82 28.53
CA LEU A 647 18.69 44.97 28.29
C LEU A 647 18.96 44.73 26.79
N CYS A 648 17.94 44.45 25.97
CA CYS A 648 18.11 44.39 24.51
C CYS A 648 17.69 45.68 23.78
N GLN A 649 16.92 46.57 24.41
CA GLN A 649 16.40 47.85 23.90
C GLN A 649 15.48 47.79 22.66
N GLU A 650 15.55 46.74 21.85
CA GLU A 650 14.78 46.55 20.62
C GLU A 650 13.35 46.03 20.87
N SER A 651 13.18 45.11 21.83
CA SER A 651 11.91 44.45 22.13
C SER A 651 11.18 45.03 23.35
N ASP A 652 9.86 44.91 23.38
CA ASP A 652 9.02 45.30 24.50
C ASP A 652 8.93 44.24 25.61
N MET A 653 8.68 44.72 26.83
CA MET A 653 8.43 43.93 28.04
C MET A 653 6.93 43.88 28.30
N VAL A 654 6.33 42.69 28.12
CA VAL A 654 4.88 42.46 28.24
C VAL A 654 4.53 41.74 29.53
N LEU A 655 3.38 42.07 30.11
CA LEU A 655 2.85 41.36 31.28
C LEU A 655 2.30 39.99 30.84
N ARG A 656 2.91 38.91 31.31
CA ARG A 656 2.49 37.52 31.04
C ARG A 656 1.98 36.86 32.32
N ARG A 657 0.96 36.01 32.19
CA ARG A 657 0.45 35.19 33.30
C ARG A 657 1.07 33.79 33.26
N LYS A 658 1.52 33.30 34.42
CA LYS A 658 2.11 31.98 34.62
C LYS A 658 1.03 30.91 34.86
N PRO A 659 1.34 29.61 34.67
CA PRO A 659 0.42 28.50 34.96
C PRO A 659 0.02 28.37 36.44
N ASP A 660 0.84 28.87 37.37
CA ASP A 660 0.51 28.97 38.81
C ASP A 660 -0.55 30.06 39.11
N GLY A 661 -0.93 30.85 38.10
CA GLY A 661 -1.90 31.94 38.19
C GLY A 661 -1.31 33.32 38.49
N ASN A 662 -0.01 33.40 38.81
CA ASN A 662 0.73 34.63 39.09
C ASN A 662 1.09 35.40 37.81
N PHE A 663 1.56 36.63 37.94
CA PHE A 663 2.02 37.45 36.81
C PHE A 663 3.55 37.66 36.85
N MET A 664 4.12 37.84 35.67
CA MET A 664 5.53 38.19 35.44
C MET A 664 5.64 39.15 34.26
N VAL A 665 6.72 39.91 34.17
CA VAL A 665 6.98 40.75 32.98
C VAL A 665 8.14 40.14 32.20
N GLY A 666 7.93 39.83 30.92
CA GLY A 666 8.91 39.14 30.08
C GLY A 666 9.14 39.84 28.74
N CYS A 667 10.37 39.79 28.24
CA CYS A 667 10.73 40.29 26.91
C CYS A 667 9.96 39.52 25.82
N LEU A 668 9.58 40.19 24.73
CA LEU A 668 9.04 39.51 23.55
C LEU A 668 10.09 38.71 22.77
N GLY A 669 11.36 39.12 22.80
CA GLY A 669 12.47 38.44 22.11
C GLY A 669 13.01 37.16 22.77
N TYR A 670 12.48 36.74 23.93
CA TYR A 670 12.87 35.47 24.57
C TYR A 670 12.20 34.28 23.84
N PRO A 671 12.90 33.17 23.52
CA PRO A 671 14.23 32.75 24.01
C PRO A 671 15.41 33.06 23.07
N GLN A 672 15.27 33.97 22.11
CA GLN A 672 16.35 34.29 21.16
C GLN A 672 17.45 35.20 21.75
N THR A 673 17.30 35.59 23.02
CA THR A 673 18.28 36.36 23.81
C THR A 673 18.40 35.76 25.21
N ASP A 674 19.62 35.42 25.64
CA ASP A 674 19.94 34.79 26.94
C ASP A 674 19.75 35.74 28.15
N VAL A 675 18.50 36.11 28.45
CA VAL A 675 18.18 37.09 29.50
C VAL A 675 16.93 36.65 30.29
N ASP A 676 17.11 36.34 31.57
CA ASP A 676 16.05 35.88 32.48
C ASP A 676 15.39 37.02 33.30
N VAL A 677 14.33 36.70 34.03
CA VAL A 677 13.28 37.60 34.50
C VAL A 677 13.64 38.44 35.74
N VAL A 678 13.29 39.73 35.73
CA VAL A 678 13.32 40.60 36.92
C VAL A 678 12.04 40.45 37.75
N PHE A 679 12.18 40.17 39.04
CA PHE A 679 11.08 39.95 39.99
C PHE A 679 10.86 41.19 40.89
N TYR A 680 9.60 41.59 41.11
CA TYR A 680 9.23 42.69 42.02
C TYR A 680 8.19 42.22 43.07
N PRO A 681 8.59 41.88 44.31
CA PRO A 681 7.72 41.26 45.33
C PRO A 681 6.57 42.10 45.91
N TRP A 682 6.23 43.26 45.31
CA TRP A 682 5.32 44.25 45.91
C TRP A 682 3.95 44.35 45.21
N LEU A 683 3.73 43.62 44.12
CA LEU A 683 2.46 43.63 43.36
C LEU A 683 1.36 42.75 43.99
N ASP A 684 1.73 41.71 44.74
CA ASP A 684 0.76 40.80 45.37
C ASP A 684 -0.18 41.52 46.35
N ALA A 685 0.32 42.52 47.06
CA ALA A 685 -0.46 43.33 48.00
C ALA A 685 -1.67 44.04 47.34
N ILE A 686 -1.57 44.37 46.05
CA ILE A 686 -2.61 45.14 45.33
C ILE A 686 -3.64 44.20 44.69
N LEU A 687 -3.21 43.09 44.08
CA LEU A 687 -4.11 42.12 43.45
C LEU A 687 -4.93 41.33 44.48
N PHE A 688 -4.35 40.99 45.65
CA PHE A 688 -5.05 40.28 46.72
C PHE A 688 -6.21 41.10 47.32
N SER A 689 -6.12 42.44 47.28
CA SER A 689 -7.17 43.35 47.73
C SER A 689 -8.40 43.33 46.81
N LYS A 690 -8.20 43.22 45.50
CA LYS A 690 -9.31 43.31 44.52
C LYS A 690 -10.20 42.08 44.52
N LYS A 691 -9.59 40.88 44.43
CA LYS A 691 -10.31 39.61 44.30
C LYS A 691 -11.21 39.32 45.52
N LYS A 692 -10.69 39.59 46.72
CA LYS A 692 -11.37 39.34 48.00
C LYS A 692 -12.59 40.24 48.23
N VAL A 693 -12.60 41.44 47.63
CA VAL A 693 -13.76 42.35 47.63
C VAL A 693 -14.83 41.90 46.64
N GLU A 694 -14.44 41.42 45.46
CA GLU A 694 -15.38 40.89 44.46
C GLU A 694 -16.06 39.58 44.92
N GLU A 695 -15.35 38.72 45.66
CA GLU A 695 -15.90 37.52 46.29
C GLU A 695 -16.91 37.86 47.42
N LEU A 696 -16.59 38.83 48.29
CA LEU A 696 -17.51 39.32 49.34
C LEU A 696 -18.81 39.95 48.77
N LEU A 697 -18.77 40.50 47.55
CA LEU A 697 -19.93 41.14 46.92
C LEU A 697 -20.89 40.16 46.23
N ARG A 698 -20.48 38.91 45.95
CA ARG A 698 -21.34 37.89 45.32
C ARG A 698 -22.17 37.06 46.30
N CYS A 699 -21.94 37.19 47.61
CA CYS A 699 -22.72 36.47 48.62
C CYS A 699 -24.12 37.08 48.82
N SER A 700 -25.16 36.26 48.62
CA SER A 700 -26.57 36.63 48.66
C SER A 700 -27.20 36.64 50.07
N SER A 701 -26.47 36.19 51.10
CA SER A 701 -26.98 35.96 52.46
C SER A 701 -26.40 36.89 53.54
N LEU A 702 -25.82 38.03 53.17
CA LEU A 702 -25.27 39.04 54.11
C LEU A 702 -26.24 40.23 54.34
N PRO A 703 -26.54 40.61 55.61
CA PRO A 703 -27.33 41.80 55.96
C PRO A 703 -26.79 43.12 55.42
N LEU A 704 -27.68 44.11 55.26
CA LEU A 704 -27.40 45.35 54.52
C LEU A 704 -26.36 46.28 55.16
N GLU A 705 -26.25 46.34 56.48
CA GLU A 705 -25.38 47.32 57.17
C GLU A 705 -23.88 47.09 56.89
N GLN A 706 -23.43 45.83 56.81
CA GLN A 706 -22.04 45.51 56.47
C GLN A 706 -21.70 45.80 54.99
N LYS A 707 -22.70 45.98 54.11
CA LYS A 707 -22.48 46.41 52.72
C LYS A 707 -22.33 47.94 52.57
N TYR A 708 -22.48 48.72 53.65
CA TYR A 708 -22.26 50.18 53.62
C TYR A 708 -20.78 50.58 53.81
N LEU A 709 -20.10 50.13 54.87
CA LEU A 709 -18.69 50.52 55.12
C LEU A 709 -17.75 50.19 53.94
N GLY A 710 -17.97 49.07 53.26
CA GLY A 710 -17.18 48.68 52.08
C GLY A 710 -17.32 49.64 50.88
N LYS A 711 -18.41 50.42 50.82
CA LYS A 711 -18.65 51.43 49.76
C LYS A 711 -18.08 52.82 50.11
N GLU A 712 -17.58 53.04 51.33
CA GLU A 712 -16.94 54.30 51.68
C GLU A 712 -15.49 54.34 51.20
N MET A 713 -14.75 53.23 51.30
CA MET A 713 -13.34 53.18 50.88
C MET A 713 -13.14 53.26 49.35
N SER A 714 -14.03 52.66 48.54
CA SER A 714 -13.86 52.65 47.09
C SER A 714 -14.08 54.01 46.41
N LYS A 715 -14.68 54.99 47.10
CA LYS A 715 -14.99 56.32 46.55
C LYS A 715 -13.82 57.31 46.56
N ARG A 716 -12.67 57.00 47.18
CA ARG A 716 -11.55 57.94 47.35
C ARG A 716 -10.34 57.73 46.44
N VAL A 717 -10.41 56.79 45.49
CA VAL A 717 -9.27 56.45 44.60
C VAL A 717 -9.53 56.79 43.12
N TRP A 718 -10.76 57.12 42.74
CA TRP A 718 -11.13 57.47 41.35
C TRP A 718 -11.83 58.83 41.29
N SER A 719 -11.08 59.90 41.01
CA SER A 719 -11.61 61.26 40.82
C SER A 719 -10.95 61.97 39.63
N LEU A 720 -11.36 61.60 38.41
CA LEU A 720 -10.98 62.28 37.15
C LEU A 720 -12.08 62.11 36.07
N PHE A 721 -13.13 62.94 36.15
CA PHE A 721 -14.25 63.05 35.19
C PHE A 721 -15.09 61.77 34.99
N GLY A 722 -16.28 61.79 34.38
CA GLY A 722 -17.15 62.87 33.91
C GLY A 722 -18.45 62.26 33.35
N THR A 723 -19.55 63.01 33.30
CA THR A 723 -20.84 62.50 32.81
C THR A 723 -20.81 62.21 31.31
N PHE A 724 -21.32 61.04 30.89
CA PHE A 724 -21.52 60.69 29.48
C PHE A 724 -22.99 60.41 29.16
N ALA A 725 -23.37 60.65 27.91
CA ALA A 725 -24.71 60.44 27.37
C ALA A 725 -24.63 59.62 26.06
N ILE A 726 -25.70 58.92 25.71
CA ILE A 726 -25.73 57.99 24.58
C ILE A 726 -26.53 58.61 23.41
N PRO A 727 -25.92 58.87 22.24
CA PRO A 727 -26.62 59.27 21.04
C PRO A 727 -27.09 58.06 20.22
N PHE A 728 -28.26 58.19 19.58
CA PHE A 728 -28.69 57.33 18.48
C PHE A 728 -28.95 58.18 17.23
N SER A 729 -28.75 57.61 16.04
CA SER A 729 -29.06 58.22 14.74
C SER A 729 -29.95 57.30 13.92
N ASN A 730 -30.87 57.87 13.15
CA ASN A 730 -31.56 57.19 12.05
C ASN A 730 -31.15 57.78 10.69
N SER A 731 -31.80 57.32 9.62
CA SER A 731 -31.39 57.53 8.22
C SER A 731 -31.46 58.96 7.68
N ASN A 732 -31.91 59.95 8.46
CA ASN A 732 -32.00 61.36 8.04
C ASN A 732 -31.14 62.34 8.89
N GLY A 733 -30.09 61.84 9.55
CA GLY A 733 -28.94 62.68 9.94
C GLY A 733 -29.18 63.73 11.05
N LYS A 734 -30.15 63.49 11.95
CA LYS A 734 -30.29 64.27 13.20
C LYS A 734 -30.28 63.33 14.41
N ILE A 735 -29.49 63.69 15.42
CA ILE A 735 -29.26 62.90 16.63
C ILE A 735 -30.11 63.46 17.77
N LEU A 736 -30.72 62.58 18.56
CA LEU A 736 -31.35 62.90 19.83
C LEU A 736 -30.54 62.27 20.98
N ILE A 737 -30.42 62.98 22.10
CA ILE A 737 -29.74 62.53 23.31
C ILE A 737 -30.75 62.56 24.46
N VAL A 738 -30.81 61.48 25.24
CA VAL A 738 -31.64 61.39 26.44
C VAL A 738 -30.75 61.08 27.65
N ILE A 739 -30.92 61.84 28.73
CA ILE A 739 -30.20 61.65 30.00
C ILE A 739 -31.25 61.33 31.07
N VAL A 740 -31.09 60.21 31.76
CA VAL A 740 -31.97 59.81 32.88
C VAL A 740 -31.14 59.65 34.14
N GLN A 741 -31.52 60.37 35.20
CA GLN A 741 -30.82 60.41 36.48
C GLN A 741 -31.85 60.36 37.61
N LEU A 742 -31.92 59.25 38.34
CA LEU A 742 -32.83 59.09 39.49
C LEU A 742 -32.08 58.57 40.72
N ARG A 743 -32.33 59.22 41.86
CA ARG A 743 -31.93 58.79 43.20
C ARG A 743 -33.09 57.99 43.81
N PHE A 744 -32.79 57.00 44.64
CA PHE A 744 -33.75 56.52 45.64
C PHE A 744 -33.12 56.30 47.01
N SER A 745 -33.94 56.50 48.04
CA SER A 745 -33.62 56.36 49.46
C SER A 745 -34.35 55.15 50.04
N SER A 746 -33.88 54.69 51.20
CA SER A 746 -34.44 53.66 52.06
C SER A 746 -35.98 53.65 52.15
N THR A 747 -36.60 52.47 52.13
CA THR A 747 -37.10 51.75 53.32
C THR A 747 -37.46 50.30 52.90
N ILE A 748 -38.30 49.56 53.62
CA ILE A 748 -38.21 48.10 53.83
C ILE A 748 -39.62 47.44 53.99
N TRP A 749 -39.69 46.10 53.83
CA TRP A 749 -40.83 45.15 54.04
C TRP A 749 -42.02 45.16 53.03
N LEU A 750 -42.07 44.05 52.25
CA LEU A 750 -43.20 43.17 51.85
C LEU A 750 -44.59 43.70 51.37
N PHE A 751 -45.12 43.00 50.34
CA PHE A 751 -46.53 42.77 49.95
C PHE A 751 -47.51 43.97 50.00
N SER A 752 -48.16 44.36 48.89
CA SER A 752 -49.00 43.46 48.08
C SER A 752 -49.29 43.92 46.64
N ARG A 753 -49.63 42.92 45.80
CA ARG A 753 -50.43 42.94 44.55
C ARG A 753 -51.17 44.23 44.17
N VAL A 754 -51.15 44.52 42.86
CA VAL A 754 -52.34 44.70 42.00
C VAL A 754 -52.07 44.01 40.64
N ILE A 755 -52.79 42.92 40.34
CA ILE A 755 -53.62 42.65 39.11
C ILE A 755 -53.06 43.12 37.74
N VAL A 756 -53.06 42.35 36.64
CA VAL A 756 -53.67 41.03 36.24
C VAL A 756 -52.76 40.45 35.11
N ASP A 757 -52.32 39.16 35.08
CA ASP A 757 -53.04 37.89 34.82
C ASP A 757 -53.40 37.67 33.32
N LEU A 758 -53.38 36.47 32.70
CA LEU A 758 -52.84 35.11 33.01
C LEU A 758 -52.07 34.61 31.73
N ASN A 759 -51.67 33.35 31.43
CA ASN A 759 -51.61 31.98 32.01
C ASN A 759 -50.65 31.16 31.08
N VAL A 760 -50.01 30.01 31.38
CA VAL A 760 -49.58 29.35 32.63
C VAL A 760 -48.43 28.36 32.29
N VAL A 761 -47.70 27.86 33.29
CA VAL A 761 -46.64 26.84 33.15
C VAL A 761 -46.88 25.68 34.11
N TRP A 762 -46.47 24.45 33.76
CA TRP A 762 -46.15 23.40 34.75
C TRP A 762 -44.95 22.54 34.32
N LEU A 763 -44.38 21.80 35.26
CA LEU A 763 -43.10 21.08 35.18
C LEU A 763 -43.31 19.54 35.34
N PRO A 764 -42.38 18.77 35.95
CA PRO A 764 -41.39 17.94 35.26
C PRO A 764 -41.61 16.42 35.42
N GLY A 765 -40.82 15.56 34.74
CA GLY A 765 -40.87 14.11 34.92
C GLY A 765 -39.76 13.33 34.20
N SER A 766 -39.47 12.10 34.63
CA SER A 766 -38.40 11.23 34.12
C SER A 766 -38.90 10.03 33.30
N VAL A 767 -38.01 9.41 32.53
CA VAL A 767 -38.31 8.31 31.59
C VAL A 767 -38.56 6.97 32.30
N SER A 768 -39.63 6.28 31.90
CA SER A 768 -39.85 4.84 32.13
C SER A 768 -40.74 4.25 31.02
N GLU A 769 -40.30 3.14 30.43
CA GLU A 769 -41.07 2.09 29.70
C GLU A 769 -42.19 2.49 28.71
N ALA A 770 -42.00 2.17 27.42
CA ALA A 770 -42.96 1.42 26.59
C ALA A 770 -42.35 1.10 25.21
N ALA A 771 -42.95 0.14 24.48
CA ALA A 771 -42.45 -0.35 23.19
C ALA A 771 -43.44 -0.14 22.02
N VAL A 772 -42.99 -0.49 20.81
CA VAL A 772 -43.68 -0.41 19.51
C VAL A 772 -44.91 -1.32 19.42
N THR A 773 -46.02 -0.85 18.82
CA THR A 773 -46.85 -1.65 17.88
C THR A 773 -47.83 -0.83 17.01
N SER A 774 -47.82 -1.14 15.70
CA SER A 774 -48.94 -1.19 14.73
C SER A 774 -50.01 -0.08 14.59
N ASN A 775 -50.14 0.39 13.33
CA ASN A 775 -51.36 0.79 12.58
C ASN A 775 -51.75 2.28 12.43
N ILE A 776 -51.31 2.83 11.29
CA ILE A 776 -52.05 3.65 10.30
C ILE A 776 -52.86 4.86 10.79
N CYS A 777 -52.44 6.06 10.38
CA CYS A 777 -53.26 7.27 10.35
C CYS A 777 -53.86 7.50 8.94
N SER A 778 -55.08 8.01 8.87
CA SER A 778 -55.98 7.94 7.70
C SER A 778 -55.90 9.14 6.75
N THR A 779 -54.69 9.62 6.39
CA THR A 779 -54.51 10.90 5.65
C THR A 779 -53.55 10.84 4.46
N CYS A 780 -53.21 9.65 3.97
CA CYS A 780 -52.46 9.37 2.73
C CYS A 780 -53.15 8.13 2.11
N SER A 781 -53.60 8.04 0.85
CA SER A 781 -53.13 8.47 -0.48
C SER A 781 -54.22 8.05 -1.51
N PRO A 782 -53.99 7.93 -2.85
CA PRO A 782 -53.15 8.66 -3.81
C PRO A 782 -53.98 9.25 -4.99
N GLY A 783 -53.32 9.91 -5.96
CA GLY A 783 -53.92 10.12 -7.29
C GLY A 783 -53.14 11.05 -8.22
N CYS A 784 -52.87 10.63 -9.45
CA CYS A 784 -52.44 11.48 -10.57
C CYS A 784 -53.60 11.63 -11.57
N ILE A 785 -53.65 12.73 -12.35
CA ILE A 785 -54.14 12.83 -13.76
C ILE A 785 -54.29 14.31 -14.16
N GLY A 786 -54.01 14.62 -15.44
CA GLY A 786 -54.67 15.70 -16.17
C GLY A 786 -53.88 17.01 -16.36
N GLY A 787 -53.93 17.53 -17.58
CA GLY A 787 -53.48 18.87 -17.96
C GLY A 787 -54.47 19.50 -18.96
N CYS A 788 -54.03 20.54 -19.69
CA CYS A 788 -54.81 21.33 -20.67
C CYS A 788 -55.93 22.21 -20.03
N ASP A 789 -56.26 23.40 -20.54
CA ASP A 789 -55.70 24.19 -21.65
C ASP A 789 -56.15 25.67 -21.58
N ASN A 790 -55.74 26.48 -22.57
CA ASN A 790 -56.33 27.78 -22.95
C ASN A 790 -55.96 29.03 -22.11
N ILE A 791 -54.68 29.40 -22.10
CA ILE A 791 -54.29 30.82 -22.09
C ILE A 791 -53.57 31.15 -23.41
N LEU A 792 -53.95 32.28 -24.01
CA LEU A 792 -53.32 32.94 -25.17
C LEU A 792 -53.27 32.17 -26.51
N ARG A 793 -54.46 31.75 -26.93
CA ARG A 793 -54.86 31.67 -28.36
C ARG A 793 -54.85 33.07 -29.02
N GLN A 794 -53.69 33.72 -29.11
CA GLN A 794 -53.60 35.12 -29.59
C GLN A 794 -52.33 35.47 -30.41
N LEU A 795 -51.70 34.48 -31.06
CA LEU A 795 -50.69 34.70 -32.11
C LEU A 795 -50.97 33.87 -33.38
N VAL A 796 -52.20 33.93 -33.87
CA VAL A 796 -52.55 33.54 -35.26
C VAL A 796 -53.43 34.62 -35.88
N GLU A 797 -52.85 35.78 -36.21
CA GLU A 797 -53.43 36.67 -37.21
C GLU A 797 -52.39 37.60 -37.88
N ILE A 798 -51.42 37.01 -38.58
CA ILE A 798 -50.91 37.60 -39.83
C ILE A 798 -50.99 36.51 -40.91
N CYS A 799 -52.12 36.47 -41.61
CA CYS A 799 -52.27 35.75 -42.87
C CYS A 799 -51.64 36.57 -44.01
N GLY A 800 -51.03 35.94 -45.04
CA GLY A 800 -50.52 36.76 -46.17
C GLY A 800 -49.63 36.11 -47.24
N THR A 801 -50.10 35.06 -47.92
CA THR A 801 -49.93 34.79 -49.39
C THR A 801 -48.61 35.09 -50.14
N GLY A 802 -48.12 34.10 -50.91
CA GLY A 802 -47.14 34.26 -52.02
C GLY A 802 -45.95 33.30 -51.90
N SER A 803 -45.84 32.13 -52.54
CA SER A 803 -46.29 31.58 -53.84
C SER A 803 -45.31 31.75 -55.00
N HIS A 804 -45.24 30.74 -55.88
CA HIS A 804 -44.32 30.51 -57.01
C HIS A 804 -42.88 30.05 -56.65
N ASN A 805 -42.24 29.13 -57.39
CA ASN A 805 -42.76 28.25 -58.43
C ASN A 805 -41.95 26.95 -58.63
N ASN A 806 -42.62 26.01 -59.31
CA ASN A 806 -42.17 24.75 -59.93
C ASN A 806 -40.72 24.64 -60.46
N SER A 807 -40.16 23.45 -60.24
CA SER A 807 -39.36 22.58 -61.16
C SER A 807 -38.48 23.17 -62.29
N SER A 808 -37.24 22.65 -62.40
CA SER A 808 -36.77 21.95 -63.62
C SER A 808 -35.34 21.36 -63.53
N MET A 809 -35.16 20.24 -64.23
CA MET A 809 -33.87 19.70 -64.75
C MET A 809 -33.66 20.22 -66.20
N PRO A 810 -32.56 19.96 -66.94
CA PRO A 810 -31.30 19.26 -66.59
C PRO A 810 -29.99 19.92 -67.14
N GLY A 811 -28.83 19.34 -66.77
CA GLY A 811 -27.72 19.12 -67.73
C GLY A 811 -26.55 20.13 -67.78
N ARG A 812 -25.50 19.93 -68.61
CA ARG A 812 -25.10 18.73 -69.39
C ARG A 812 -23.64 18.83 -69.93
N GLY A 813 -22.81 17.80 -69.69
CA GLY A 813 -21.54 17.55 -70.42
C GLY A 813 -20.38 18.52 -70.09
N GLN A 814 -19.15 18.31 -70.57
CA GLN A 814 -18.51 17.20 -71.33
C GLN A 814 -17.05 17.07 -70.81
N GLY A 815 -16.28 15.98 -70.98
CA GLY A 815 -16.51 14.69 -71.65
C GLY A 815 -15.17 13.93 -71.85
N HIS A 816 -15.22 12.81 -72.58
CA HIS A 816 -14.09 12.06 -73.16
C HIS A 816 -13.16 11.20 -72.26
N THR A 817 -13.47 9.91 -72.20
CA THR A 817 -12.48 8.84 -72.39
C THR A 817 -12.26 8.60 -73.90
N PRO A 818 -11.16 7.94 -74.32
CA PRO A 818 -11.10 6.47 -74.50
C PRO A 818 -9.86 5.84 -73.79
N SER A 819 -9.72 4.56 -73.44
CA SER A 819 -10.28 3.23 -73.80
C SER A 819 -9.38 2.33 -74.69
N SER A 820 -9.53 1.01 -74.56
CA SER A 820 -8.86 -0.11 -75.28
C SER A 820 -7.38 -0.44 -74.94
N SER A 821 -6.83 -1.63 -75.24
CA SER A 821 -7.19 -3.03 -74.81
C SER A 821 -6.14 -4.07 -75.32
N ALA A 822 -6.35 -5.37 -75.01
CA ALA A 822 -5.71 -6.59 -75.59
C ALA A 822 -4.32 -7.00 -75.02
N GLN A 823 -4.13 -8.23 -74.50
CA GLN A 823 -3.79 -9.54 -75.15
C GLN A 823 -2.26 -9.83 -75.18
N SER A 824 -1.75 -11.07 -75.10
CA SER A 824 -2.34 -12.40 -74.82
C SER A 824 -1.28 -13.47 -74.43
N ASN A 825 -1.76 -14.62 -73.93
CA ASN A 825 -1.09 -15.91 -73.64
C ASN A 825 0.27 -16.26 -74.30
N SER A 826 1.15 -16.94 -73.54
CA SER A 826 1.58 -18.32 -73.88
C SER A 826 2.14 -19.14 -72.70
N ARG A 827 1.73 -20.42 -72.67
CA ARG A 827 2.32 -21.58 -71.95
C ARG A 827 3.71 -21.93 -72.57
N SER A 828 4.54 -22.87 -72.10
CA SER A 828 4.29 -24.16 -71.41
C SER A 828 5.59 -24.84 -70.95
N GLN A 829 5.50 -25.73 -69.93
CA GLN A 829 6.34 -26.94 -69.69
C GLN A 829 7.87 -26.75 -69.46
N GLY A 830 8.58 -27.62 -68.73
CA GLY A 830 8.15 -28.72 -67.84
C GLY A 830 9.25 -29.76 -67.52
N ALA A 831 9.05 -30.52 -66.43
CA ALA A 831 9.59 -31.86 -66.14
C ALA A 831 11.00 -32.11 -65.51
N TRP A 832 10.97 -32.38 -64.18
CA TRP A 832 11.35 -33.65 -63.50
C TRP A 832 12.82 -34.19 -63.40
N GLN A 833 13.08 -34.85 -62.23
CA GLN A 833 14.00 -36.00 -61.96
C GLN A 833 15.54 -35.77 -61.88
N THR A 834 16.35 -36.46 -61.04
CA THR A 834 16.19 -37.09 -59.68
C THR A 834 17.55 -37.46 -59.03
N ALA A 835 17.56 -37.68 -57.70
CA ALA A 835 18.35 -38.69 -56.93
C ALA A 835 19.89 -38.59 -56.67
N HIS A 836 20.24 -38.61 -55.37
CA HIS A 836 21.37 -39.30 -54.64
C HIS A 836 22.83 -39.27 -55.19
N SER A 837 23.90 -39.05 -54.39
CA SER A 837 24.43 -40.04 -53.41
C SER A 837 25.62 -39.55 -52.51
N SER A 838 25.66 -40.04 -51.26
CA SER A 838 26.81 -40.41 -50.38
C SER A 838 28.18 -39.67 -50.38
N SER A 839 28.44 -38.88 -49.31
CA SER A 839 29.60 -38.94 -48.36
C SER A 839 31.06 -39.27 -48.76
N SER A 840 32.06 -38.47 -48.29
CA SER A 840 33.03 -38.86 -47.22
C SER A 840 34.18 -37.86 -46.88
N TYR A 841 34.23 -37.40 -45.62
CA TYR A 841 35.36 -37.28 -44.66
C TYR A 841 36.74 -36.58 -44.92
N THR A 842 37.15 -35.75 -43.92
CA THR A 842 38.52 -35.39 -43.41
C THR A 842 39.57 -34.70 -44.31
N SER A 843 40.42 -33.74 -43.92
CA SER A 843 40.64 -32.85 -42.73
C SER A 843 41.99 -32.10 -42.94
N HIS A 844 42.20 -30.99 -42.21
CA HIS A 844 43.52 -30.36 -41.86
C HIS A 844 44.43 -29.78 -43.00
N SER A 845 45.33 -28.81 -42.77
CA SER A 845 45.42 -27.71 -41.77
C SER A 845 46.54 -26.70 -42.12
N SER A 846 46.75 -25.69 -41.26
CA SER A 846 48.01 -24.94 -41.00
C SER A 846 48.28 -23.57 -41.65
N ARG A 847 48.13 -22.53 -40.81
CA ARG A 847 49.07 -21.41 -40.49
C ARG A 847 49.97 -20.78 -41.59
N GLY A 848 49.88 -19.45 -41.69
CA GLY A 848 50.96 -18.54 -42.10
C GLY A 848 50.81 -17.16 -41.42
N ARG A 849 51.91 -16.42 -41.19
CA ARG A 849 51.93 -15.05 -40.61
C ARG A 849 52.66 -14.09 -41.54
N SER A 850 52.30 -12.81 -41.53
CA SER A 850 53.19 -11.66 -41.20
C SER A 850 52.43 -10.32 -41.37
N ALA A 851 52.97 -9.20 -40.90
CA ALA A 851 52.28 -7.90 -40.85
C ALA A 851 53.25 -6.70 -40.92
N GLN A 852 52.78 -5.53 -41.35
CA GLN A 852 53.35 -4.21 -40.99
C GLN A 852 52.43 -3.03 -41.39
N THR A 853 52.24 -2.07 -40.45
CA THR A 853 52.13 -0.58 -40.58
C THR A 853 51.30 0.09 -41.71
N GLN A 854 50.64 1.24 -41.52
CA GLN A 854 50.64 2.24 -40.43
C GLN A 854 49.33 3.06 -40.34
N ASP A 855 49.27 4.01 -39.39
CA ASP A 855 48.06 4.66 -38.85
C ASP A 855 47.26 5.60 -39.79
N ALA A 856 45.94 5.68 -39.54
CA ALA A 856 45.08 6.81 -39.91
C ALA A 856 43.90 6.96 -38.92
N ALA A 857 43.34 8.17 -38.84
CA ALA A 857 42.33 8.71 -37.91
C ALA A 857 41.24 7.76 -37.33
N ALA A 858 40.82 8.06 -36.10
CA ALA A 858 39.61 7.54 -35.49
C ALA A 858 38.43 8.53 -35.68
N GLU A 859 37.27 8.01 -36.05
CA GLU A 859 35.97 8.70 -36.00
C GLU A 859 34.97 7.82 -35.22
N ASP A 860 34.06 8.44 -34.47
CA ASP A 860 33.10 7.75 -33.61
C ASP A 860 31.97 7.09 -34.42
N GLY A 861 32.13 5.80 -34.73
CA GLY A 861 31.12 4.99 -35.41
C GLY A 861 30.14 4.30 -34.46
N GLU A 862 28.85 4.68 -34.49
CA GLU A 862 27.79 3.88 -33.88
C GLU A 862 27.73 2.48 -34.52
N SER A 863 27.54 1.44 -33.68
CA SER A 863 27.54 0.04 -34.12
C SER A 863 26.24 -0.34 -34.86
N SER A 864 26.12 0.05 -36.13
CA SER A 864 24.97 -0.30 -36.97
C SER A 864 24.93 -1.79 -37.29
N ILE A 865 23.91 -2.50 -36.79
CA ILE A 865 23.72 -3.93 -37.06
C ILE A 865 22.93 -4.13 -38.36
N PRO A 866 23.40 -4.91 -39.34
CA PRO A 866 22.66 -5.20 -40.56
C PRO A 866 21.52 -6.20 -40.31
N CYS A 867 20.38 -5.98 -40.97
CA CYS A 867 19.20 -6.83 -40.90
C CYS A 867 19.46 -8.22 -41.49
N ALA A 868 19.36 -9.29 -40.69
CA ALA A 868 19.57 -10.66 -41.16
C ALA A 868 18.53 -11.14 -42.21
N SER A 869 17.42 -10.41 -42.39
CA SER A 869 16.39 -10.73 -43.37
C SER A 869 16.55 -10.01 -44.73
N CYS A 870 17.23 -8.86 -44.79
CA CYS A 870 17.34 -8.07 -46.04
C CYS A 870 18.61 -7.20 -46.20
N GLY A 871 19.56 -7.24 -45.26
CA GLY A 871 20.83 -6.52 -45.33
C GLY A 871 20.78 -5.01 -44.99
N ALA A 872 19.61 -4.38 -44.99
CA ALA A 872 19.44 -2.98 -44.61
C ALA A 872 19.89 -2.71 -43.15
N PRO A 873 20.41 -1.52 -42.81
CA PRO A 873 20.79 -1.19 -41.44
C PRO A 873 19.57 -1.17 -40.50
N CYS A 874 19.75 -1.66 -39.28
CA CYS A 874 18.75 -1.60 -38.23
C CYS A 874 19.04 -0.43 -37.27
N ASN A 875 18.01 0.35 -36.93
CA ASN A 875 18.13 1.39 -35.92
C ASN A 875 17.89 0.79 -34.53
N LEU A 876 18.69 1.23 -33.56
CA LEU A 876 18.46 1.00 -32.13
C LEU A 876 17.26 1.84 -31.67
N ARG A 877 16.32 1.21 -30.95
CA ARG A 877 15.09 1.82 -30.42
C ARG A 877 14.84 1.33 -29.00
N THR A 878 14.16 2.15 -28.20
CA THR A 878 13.77 1.81 -26.82
C THR A 878 12.30 1.39 -26.79
N ALA A 879 11.98 0.24 -26.18
CA ALA A 879 10.61 -0.22 -26.05
C ALA A 879 9.85 0.59 -24.98
N ASN A 880 8.58 0.93 -25.28
CA ASN A 880 7.68 1.64 -24.37
C ASN A 880 6.41 0.82 -24.02
N THR A 881 6.36 -0.46 -24.39
CA THR A 881 5.30 -1.40 -23.97
C THR A 881 5.46 -1.73 -22.48
N PRO A 882 4.37 -1.89 -21.69
CA PRO A 882 4.45 -2.09 -20.24
C PRO A 882 5.42 -3.18 -19.78
N ALA A 883 5.46 -4.33 -20.47
CA ALA A 883 6.31 -5.47 -20.11
C ALA A 883 7.80 -5.36 -20.52
N ASN A 884 8.21 -4.32 -21.26
CA ASN A 884 9.59 -4.15 -21.75
C ASN A 884 10.09 -2.69 -21.68
N ARG A 885 9.43 -1.83 -20.89
CA ARG A 885 9.69 -0.38 -20.87
C ARG A 885 11.17 -0.10 -20.54
N GLY A 886 11.86 0.60 -21.42
CA GLY A 886 13.29 0.93 -21.27
C GLY A 886 14.28 -0.08 -21.88
N ARG A 887 13.86 -1.30 -22.27
CA ARG A 887 14.74 -2.25 -22.98
C ARG A 887 15.00 -1.77 -24.42
N LYS A 888 16.24 -1.89 -24.90
CA LYS A 888 16.60 -1.53 -26.28
C LYS A 888 16.56 -2.70 -27.25
N PHE A 889 16.18 -2.44 -28.49
CA PHE A 889 16.14 -3.39 -29.59
C PHE A 889 16.52 -2.73 -30.92
N TYR A 890 17.13 -3.50 -31.81
CA TYR A 890 17.36 -3.13 -33.20
C TYR A 890 16.14 -3.50 -34.03
N SER A 891 15.68 -2.60 -34.92
CA SER A 891 14.62 -2.89 -35.89
C SER A 891 15.00 -2.44 -37.30
N CYS A 892 14.66 -3.23 -38.31
CA CYS A 892 14.85 -2.89 -39.72
C CYS A 892 13.97 -1.69 -40.13
N GLN A 893 14.47 -0.85 -41.06
CA GLN A 893 13.74 0.30 -41.62
C GLN A 893 13.13 0.03 -43.00
N ALA A 894 13.41 -1.11 -43.63
CA ALA A 894 12.86 -1.45 -44.95
C ALA A 894 11.35 -1.75 -44.85
N GLN A 895 10.55 -1.13 -45.73
CA GLN A 895 9.10 -1.35 -45.78
C GLN A 895 8.78 -2.85 -45.98
N GLY A 896 7.86 -3.38 -45.16
CA GLY A 896 7.50 -4.80 -45.14
C GLY A 896 8.47 -5.74 -44.40
N CYS A 897 9.58 -5.24 -43.84
CA CYS A 897 10.56 -6.08 -43.15
C CYS A 897 10.37 -6.10 -41.62
N ASN A 898 9.65 -7.09 -41.11
CA ASN A 898 9.36 -7.27 -39.67
C ASN A 898 10.55 -7.81 -38.84
N PHE A 899 11.80 -7.49 -39.21
CA PHE A 899 12.99 -7.93 -38.47
C PHE A 899 13.23 -7.06 -37.23
N PHE A 900 13.32 -7.70 -36.07
CA PHE A 900 13.75 -7.10 -34.81
C PHE A 900 14.65 -8.05 -34.01
N ILE A 901 15.54 -7.51 -33.20
CA ILE A 901 16.34 -8.26 -32.21
C ILE A 901 16.68 -7.36 -31.01
N TRP A 902 16.59 -7.89 -29.79
CA TRP A 902 16.94 -7.13 -28.57
C TRP A 902 18.46 -6.88 -28.48
N GLU A 903 18.87 -5.76 -27.87
CA GLU A 903 20.29 -5.35 -27.75
C GLU A 903 21.12 -6.35 -26.93
N ASP A 904 20.51 -6.97 -25.92
CA ASP A 904 21.11 -8.04 -25.11
C ASP A 904 21.41 -9.31 -25.95
N ASN A 905 20.46 -9.72 -26.80
CA ASN A 905 20.60 -10.84 -27.72
C ASN A 905 21.51 -10.57 -28.93
N ALA A 906 21.90 -9.32 -29.20
CA ALA A 906 22.78 -8.97 -30.30
C ALA A 906 24.27 -9.15 -29.95
N ASN A 907 24.64 -9.06 -28.67
CA ASN A 907 26.02 -9.20 -28.20
C ASN A 907 26.46 -10.66 -27.97
N THR A 908 25.53 -11.62 -27.97
CA THR A 908 25.83 -13.05 -27.99
C THR A 908 26.05 -13.50 -29.43
N GLY A 909 27.31 -13.50 -29.88
CA GLY A 909 27.72 -13.74 -31.28
C GLY A 909 27.44 -15.14 -31.85
N GLY A 910 26.17 -15.52 -31.99
CA GLY A 910 25.67 -16.74 -32.61
C GLY A 910 24.81 -16.46 -33.84
N THR A 911 24.97 -17.27 -34.88
CA THR A 911 24.22 -17.12 -36.15
C THR A 911 22.73 -17.44 -35.99
N VAL A 912 21.86 -16.55 -36.48
CA VAL A 912 20.40 -16.69 -36.45
C VAL A 912 19.91 -17.82 -37.37
N PRO A 913 19.15 -18.83 -36.88
CA PRO A 913 18.55 -19.86 -37.73
C PRO A 913 17.28 -19.37 -38.45
N ARG A 914 17.05 -19.85 -39.68
CA ARG A 914 15.71 -19.83 -40.31
C ARG A 914 14.82 -20.92 -39.70
N GLY A 915 13.50 -20.72 -39.72
CA GLY A 915 12.56 -21.39 -38.82
C GLY A 915 12.03 -22.78 -39.19
N SER A 916 11.24 -23.31 -38.24
CA SER A 916 10.34 -24.48 -38.30
C SER A 916 10.92 -25.87 -38.63
N THR A 917 11.07 -26.71 -37.60
CA THR A 917 10.22 -27.91 -37.38
C THR A 917 10.54 -28.56 -36.02
N SER A 918 9.75 -29.55 -35.60
CA SER A 918 9.76 -30.14 -34.25
C SER A 918 10.68 -31.34 -34.07
N ARG A 919 11.36 -31.45 -32.92
CA ARG A 919 11.49 -32.66 -32.05
C ARG A 919 12.42 -32.42 -30.85
N SER A 920 12.58 -33.44 -30.01
CA SER A 920 12.88 -33.32 -28.57
C SER A 920 14.33 -33.59 -28.15
N ALA A 921 14.67 -33.03 -26.98
CA ALA A 921 15.50 -33.61 -25.89
C ALA A 921 17.05 -33.54 -25.90
N SER A 922 17.54 -33.34 -24.66
CA SER A 922 18.77 -33.87 -24.02
C SER A 922 20.03 -32.97 -23.86
N ASN A 923 20.33 -32.68 -22.58
CA ASN A 923 21.62 -32.52 -21.88
C ASN A 923 22.94 -32.27 -22.64
N SER A 924 23.78 -31.35 -22.12
CA SER A 924 24.85 -31.78 -21.18
C SER A 924 25.76 -30.68 -20.56
N SER A 925 26.13 -30.91 -19.30
CA SER A 925 27.39 -30.60 -18.59
C SER A 925 28.10 -29.22 -18.68
N ARG A 926 28.06 -28.50 -17.55
CA ARG A 926 29.20 -27.96 -16.76
C ARG A 926 30.61 -27.95 -17.41
N ARG A 927 31.28 -26.79 -17.35
CA ARG A 927 32.57 -26.62 -16.63
C ARG A 927 32.85 -25.13 -16.32
N GLY A 928 33.54 -24.85 -15.22
CA GLY A 928 33.90 -23.49 -14.80
C GLY A 928 35.41 -23.23 -14.89
N GLY A 929 35.80 -21.96 -14.88
CA GLY A 929 37.20 -21.51 -14.86
C GLY A 929 37.42 -20.37 -13.87
N ARG A 930 38.55 -20.38 -13.15
CA ARG A 930 38.95 -19.31 -12.22
C ARG A 930 39.73 -18.23 -12.98
N GLY A 931 39.26 -16.98 -12.97
CA GLY A 931 40.03 -15.80 -13.37
C GLY A 931 40.58 -15.06 -12.14
N ARG A 932 41.78 -14.46 -12.24
CA ARG A 932 42.40 -13.70 -11.14
C ARG A 932 41.99 -12.22 -11.16
N SER A 933 42.03 -11.62 -9.98
CA SER A 933 41.96 -10.18 -9.77
C SER A 933 43.02 -9.42 -10.57
N ASN A 934 42.67 -8.21 -11.01
CA ASN A 934 43.63 -7.16 -11.32
C ASN A 934 43.12 -5.84 -10.73
N GLN A 935 43.99 -5.08 -10.07
CA GLN A 935 43.61 -3.81 -9.42
C GLN A 935 43.80 -2.65 -10.39
N SER A 936 42.79 -1.78 -10.51
CA SER A 936 42.95 -0.43 -11.08
C SER A 936 42.36 0.60 -10.11
N ARG A 937 43.10 1.69 -9.88
CA ARG A 937 42.64 2.80 -9.04
C ARG A 937 41.80 3.75 -9.88
N GLY A 938 40.48 3.65 -9.77
CA GLY A 938 39.55 4.67 -10.29
C GLY A 938 39.49 5.90 -9.38
N ARG A 939 39.16 7.06 -9.96
CA ARG A 939 38.81 8.28 -9.21
C ARG A 939 37.45 8.12 -8.53
N ALA A 940 37.14 9.02 -7.60
CA ALA A 940 35.78 9.18 -7.10
C ALA A 940 34.85 9.58 -8.26
N ASN A 941 33.69 8.93 -8.35
CA ASN A 941 32.58 9.33 -9.20
C ASN A 941 31.48 9.91 -8.31
N ASP A 942 30.71 10.87 -8.85
CA ASP A 942 29.69 11.59 -8.12
C ASP A 942 28.51 10.71 -7.68
N VAL A 943 27.90 11.09 -6.55
CA VAL A 943 26.69 10.44 -6.02
C VAL A 943 25.48 10.91 -6.83
N ALA A 944 24.95 10.02 -7.67
CA ALA A 944 23.70 10.26 -8.40
C ALA A 944 22.49 10.15 -7.44
N PHE A 945 21.99 11.29 -6.97
CA PHE A 945 20.80 11.35 -6.10
C PHE A 945 19.50 11.16 -6.90
N VAL A 946 18.60 10.34 -6.37
CA VAL A 946 17.27 10.07 -6.94
C VAL A 946 16.24 11.03 -6.33
N SER A 947 15.31 11.53 -7.15
CA SER A 947 14.21 12.37 -6.69
C SER A 947 13.07 11.54 -6.07
N ALA A 948 12.22 12.17 -5.25
CA ALA A 948 11.03 11.52 -4.70
C ALA A 948 10.00 11.06 -5.75
N THR A 949 10.17 11.46 -7.02
CA THR A 949 9.32 11.07 -8.17
C THR A 949 9.97 10.00 -9.07
N GLY A 950 11.17 9.50 -8.74
CA GLY A 950 11.77 8.33 -9.38
C GLY A 950 12.41 8.52 -10.77
N GLU A 951 12.46 9.74 -11.31
CA GLU A 951 13.13 10.00 -12.60
C GLU A 951 14.56 10.54 -12.45
N PRO A 952 15.49 10.17 -13.37
CA PRO A 952 16.87 10.67 -13.39
C PRO A 952 16.94 12.08 -14.01
N ILE A 953 17.27 13.07 -13.20
CA ILE A 953 17.22 14.49 -13.58
C ILE A 953 18.61 15.00 -13.98
N SER A 954 18.72 15.59 -15.17
CA SER A 954 19.86 16.41 -15.55
C SER A 954 19.94 17.65 -14.65
N GLY A 955 20.97 17.74 -13.80
CA GLY A 955 21.00 18.65 -12.65
C GLY A 955 20.83 20.13 -12.98
N ARG A 956 19.60 20.65 -12.81
CA ARG A 956 19.21 22.07 -12.94
C ARG A 956 18.06 22.39 -11.98
N CYS A 957 18.06 23.59 -11.43
CA CYS A 957 17.02 24.09 -10.52
C CYS A 957 15.67 24.23 -11.23
N PHE A 958 14.63 23.54 -10.74
CA PHE A 958 13.29 23.54 -11.36
C PHE A 958 12.56 24.89 -11.41
N VAL A 959 13.06 25.92 -10.70
CA VAL A 959 12.46 27.27 -10.68
C VAL A 959 13.14 28.23 -11.68
N CYS A 960 14.37 27.95 -12.12
CA CYS A 960 15.15 28.89 -12.95
C CYS A 960 16.12 28.26 -13.98
N GLY A 961 16.29 26.94 -14.00
CA GLY A 961 17.19 26.23 -14.91
C GLY A 961 18.68 26.23 -14.53
N ASP A 962 19.06 26.77 -13.37
CA ASP A 962 20.45 26.94 -12.91
C ASP A 962 20.98 25.66 -12.22
N PRO A 963 22.14 25.09 -12.60
CA PRO A 963 22.70 23.89 -11.98
C PRO A 963 23.27 24.10 -10.55
N SER A 964 23.44 25.33 -10.07
CA SER A 964 24.18 25.63 -8.83
C SER A 964 23.42 25.39 -7.52
N HIS A 965 22.09 25.22 -7.55
CA HIS A 965 21.26 25.19 -6.34
C HIS A 965 19.94 24.43 -6.52
N PHE A 966 19.30 24.06 -5.40
CA PHE A 966 17.99 23.42 -5.39
C PHE A 966 16.84 24.45 -5.40
N ALA A 967 15.64 24.01 -5.82
CA ALA A 967 14.45 24.85 -5.93
C ALA A 967 14.03 25.58 -4.63
N ASN A 968 14.34 24.99 -3.46
CA ASN A 968 14.09 25.60 -2.15
C ASN A 968 15.02 26.77 -1.82
N ALA A 969 16.22 26.81 -2.41
CA ALA A 969 17.24 27.85 -2.28
C ALA A 969 17.28 28.81 -3.49
N CYS A 970 16.31 28.74 -4.41
CA CYS A 970 16.33 29.53 -5.63
C CYS A 970 16.06 31.03 -5.38
N PRO A 971 16.92 31.96 -5.85
CA PRO A 971 16.70 33.40 -5.69
C PRO A 971 15.50 33.93 -6.50
N ASN A 972 14.96 33.14 -7.43
CA ASN A 972 13.75 33.47 -8.20
C ASN A 972 12.46 32.86 -7.60
N ARG A 973 12.53 32.18 -6.44
CA ARG A 973 11.40 31.50 -5.77
C ARG A 973 10.36 32.51 -5.25
N GLY A 974 9.49 32.96 -6.16
CA GLY A 974 8.43 33.94 -5.89
C GLY A 974 7.87 34.65 -7.12
N ARG A 975 8.47 34.52 -8.31
CA ARG A 975 8.05 35.24 -9.53
C ARG A 975 7.31 34.38 -10.58
N SER A 976 6.91 33.16 -10.24
CA SER A 976 6.49 32.14 -11.22
C SER A 976 5.24 31.34 -10.80
N ARG A 977 4.14 32.02 -10.43
CA ARG A 977 2.89 31.35 -10.02
C ARG A 977 1.71 31.45 -11.01
N ASP A 978 1.81 32.29 -12.04
CA ASP A 978 0.66 32.62 -12.91
C ASP A 978 0.49 31.73 -14.16
N LEU A 979 1.22 30.62 -14.29
CA LEU A 979 1.26 29.80 -15.52
C LEU A 979 0.83 28.33 -15.39
N THR A 980 0.39 27.87 -14.21
CA THR A 980 -0.08 26.48 -14.01
C THR A 980 -1.54 26.32 -13.55
N MET A 981 -2.23 27.39 -13.15
CA MET A 981 -3.70 27.36 -12.93
C MET A 981 -4.53 27.75 -14.16
N GLY A 982 -3.90 28.13 -15.28
CA GLY A 982 -4.56 28.70 -16.46
C GLY A 982 -5.23 27.71 -17.43
N ARG A 983 -5.54 26.47 -17.04
CA ARG A 983 -6.07 25.43 -17.96
C ARG A 983 -7.23 24.56 -17.47
N LEU A 984 -7.83 24.85 -16.32
CA LEU A 984 -9.06 24.17 -15.85
C LEU A 984 -10.23 25.11 -15.54
N LEU A 985 -10.16 26.37 -15.96
CA LEU A 985 -11.20 27.40 -15.71
C LEU A 985 -11.49 28.27 -16.97
N ILE A 986 -11.52 27.66 -18.16
CA ILE A 986 -12.08 28.28 -19.37
C ILE A 986 -13.02 27.29 -20.08
N SER A 987 -14.15 27.02 -19.40
CA SER A 987 -15.43 26.59 -19.96
C SER A 987 -16.49 26.86 -18.90
N ILE A 988 -17.71 27.25 -19.29
CA ILE A 988 -18.76 27.83 -18.40
C ILE A 988 -18.45 29.29 -17.96
N MET A 989 -18.29 30.22 -18.92
CA MET A 989 -18.63 31.64 -18.66
C MET A 989 -19.00 32.48 -19.90
N PHE A 990 -19.66 31.90 -20.92
CA PHE A 990 -20.20 32.68 -22.06
C PHE A 990 -21.52 32.08 -22.60
N MET A 991 -22.65 32.43 -21.98
CA MET A 991 -23.99 32.44 -22.61
C MET A 991 -25.02 33.20 -21.77
N CYS A 992 -25.05 34.53 -21.89
CA CYS A 992 -26.26 35.33 -21.66
C CYS A 992 -26.10 36.71 -22.34
N PRO A 993 -26.92 37.08 -23.34
CA PRO A 993 -26.81 38.37 -24.01
C PRO A 993 -27.61 39.45 -23.28
N VAL A 994 -26.95 40.54 -22.88
CA VAL A 994 -27.62 41.78 -22.43
C VAL A 994 -27.14 42.93 -23.30
N THR A 995 -27.96 43.29 -24.29
CA THR A 995 -27.78 44.49 -25.10
C THR A 995 -28.41 45.70 -24.39
N ALA A 996 -27.66 46.79 -24.31
CA ALA A 996 -28.19 48.12 -24.07
C ALA A 996 -27.50 49.10 -25.04
N PRO A 997 -28.21 50.05 -25.67
CA PRO A 997 -27.71 50.81 -26.81
C PRO A 997 -26.96 52.09 -26.39
N SER A 998 -26.23 52.71 -27.33
CA SER A 998 -26.63 54.04 -27.88
C SER A 998 -25.62 54.62 -28.89
N ILE A 999 -26.16 55.47 -29.78
CA ILE A 999 -25.50 56.49 -30.64
C ILE A 999 -24.82 56.00 -31.94
N LEU A 1000 -25.43 56.44 -33.07
CA LEU A 1000 -24.99 56.46 -34.47
C LEU A 1000 -24.81 55.11 -35.18
#